data_AF-A0AA96RYM6-F1
#
_entry.id   AF-A0AA96RYM6-F1
#
_cell.length_a   1.000
_cell.length_b   1.000
_cell.length_c   1.000
_cell.angle_alpha   90.00
_cell.angle_beta   90.00
_cell.angle_gamma   90.00
#
_symmetry.space_group_name_H-M   'P 1'
#
loop_
_entity.id
_entity.type
_entity.pdbx_description
1 polymer ?
#
loop_
_entity_poly.entity_id
_entity_poly.type
_entity_poly.pdbx_seq_one_letter_code
_entity_poly.pdbx_strand_id
1 'polypeptide(L)'
;MSRQAGDSGLMMHWAFDEGNGASALESVSGVRDDIQYVFNQAEFTEPCTPQWTQGVTGSGLFFDGYSTSIAHPVRREVRNSEQGYLSSLSIGVWVAPRTYDWGHEGKLTAIVNRHNMERKQGYLLGMFKHGAWSFQVGLEGGAWKEVWSPDGCELPKNEWSYVNAVFDGNEGGLKLYLNGSEIASNDLPRGSRLAEAAGTELLIGKNNHSSLLAGVFNLQMFSGIIGELKIYNRALSAEEAAASYQEVLASAPGGIRPQVQYDEIKLDRAPLLQDRHRPQYHVSPPAHWMNEPHAPIYFNGQYHLFYQHNPLGPFFYHIHWGHWVSEDMVHWRDLPVALAPEKDQLAPDGIWSGSATYDAEGLPVLFFTAGNDNASPNQSVALARSTYPQDGDADLIQWIKHPEPLIVQKKGMGAFGDFRDPFVWKDDDSWYALVGSGMDGGGGAALAFASQDMLNWTYKGPFYQADIQRFPYLGPIWELPVFLPLGKDKQGVSKYLLLVSPVGKGADVEVFYWIGQLDKHSLSFLPDQEEPQLIDVGDFHFTGPSGMVDPKTGRNIVFTIAQGDRTSELEYQAGWAHNGGLPLSVYLREDGRLGIEPVQELESLRGAKRLSIQDKSLAEANNLLKDVQGDMLEIQLELVPGSAGQLGIKVRQSPDGEEETLLFYDLNEAMLSVDRSKTTQHPGEKCSGVQGGKLELLGENLRLHIYLDRSMVEVYANGLKSLTTRVYPSRTDALGLEIWGDGAALVKSMEIWDMQSIW
;
A
#
# COMPACT_ATOMS: atom_id res chain seq x y z
N MET A 1 10.86 8.05 -51.62
CA MET A 1 10.39 8.17 -50.23
C MET A 1 11.33 9.16 -49.55
N SER A 2 10.91 10.42 -49.40
CA SER A 2 11.75 11.46 -48.79
C SER A 2 11.75 11.26 -47.27
N ARG A 3 12.93 11.06 -46.67
CA ARG A 3 13.10 11.21 -45.22
C ARG A 3 12.65 12.63 -44.83
N GLN A 4 11.76 12.77 -43.85
CA GLN A 4 11.42 14.08 -43.29
C GLN A 4 12.71 14.70 -42.72
N ALA A 5 12.82 16.03 -42.79
CA ALA A 5 13.99 16.75 -42.28
C ALA A 5 14.29 16.48 -40.78
N GLY A 6 13.29 15.99 -40.01
CA GLY A 6 13.39 15.65 -38.59
C GLY A 6 14.17 14.37 -38.26
N ASP A 7 14.36 13.44 -39.21
CA ASP A 7 15.01 12.14 -38.95
C ASP A 7 16.53 12.16 -39.15
N SER A 8 17.09 13.32 -39.52
CA SER A 8 18.54 13.46 -39.67
C SER A 8 19.23 13.17 -38.34
N GLY A 9 20.19 12.25 -38.32
CA GLY A 9 20.93 11.89 -37.11
C GLY A 9 20.14 11.09 -36.06
N LEU A 10 18.93 10.62 -36.38
CA LEU A 10 18.19 9.70 -35.50
C LEU A 10 18.94 8.36 -35.40
N MET A 11 19.25 7.95 -34.17
CA MET A 11 20.04 6.76 -33.85
C MET A 11 19.18 5.64 -33.30
N MET A 12 18.21 5.96 -32.44
CA MET A 12 17.27 4.99 -31.86
C MET A 12 15.88 5.62 -31.72
N HIS A 13 14.82 4.83 -31.94
CA HIS A 13 13.44 5.27 -31.77
C HIS A 13 12.51 4.13 -31.33
N TRP A 14 11.95 4.28 -30.13
CA TRP A 14 10.83 3.49 -29.63
C TRP A 14 9.56 4.35 -29.69
N ALA A 15 8.62 3.97 -30.53
CA ALA A 15 7.33 4.64 -30.66
C ALA A 15 6.30 4.18 -29.60
N PHE A 16 6.51 3.01 -29.00
CA PHE A 16 5.59 2.37 -28.05
C PHE A 16 4.15 2.22 -28.57
N ASP A 17 3.98 2.09 -29.89
CA ASP A 17 2.69 2.02 -30.57
C ASP A 17 2.17 0.59 -30.77
N GLU A 18 2.86 -0.42 -30.23
CA GLU A 18 2.47 -1.84 -30.35
C GLU A 18 1.11 -2.14 -29.71
N GLY A 19 0.81 -1.50 -28.58
CA GLY A 19 -0.48 -1.59 -27.88
C GLY A 19 -0.77 -2.93 -27.19
N ASN A 20 0.10 -3.93 -27.31
CA ASN A 20 0.06 -5.20 -26.59
C ASN A 20 1.39 -5.95 -26.71
N GLY A 21 1.57 -7.01 -25.93
CA GLY A 21 2.73 -7.91 -26.03
C GLY A 21 3.83 -7.61 -25.02
N ALA A 22 4.87 -8.45 -25.03
CA ALA A 22 6.01 -8.39 -24.10
C ALA A 22 7.32 -7.94 -24.77
N SER A 23 7.24 -7.18 -25.87
CA SER A 23 8.40 -6.63 -26.56
C SER A 23 8.10 -5.25 -27.14
N ALA A 24 9.11 -4.40 -27.25
CA ALA A 24 9.04 -3.10 -27.90
C ALA A 24 10.03 -3.03 -29.07
N LEU A 25 9.66 -2.37 -30.16
CA LEU A 25 10.46 -2.21 -31.37
C LEU A 25 11.35 -0.97 -31.29
N GLU A 26 12.65 -1.17 -31.36
CA GLU A 26 13.61 -0.12 -31.73
C GLU A 26 13.61 -0.02 -33.26
N SER A 27 12.92 0.99 -33.79
CA SER A 27 12.55 1.06 -35.21
C SER A 27 13.70 1.42 -36.15
N VAL A 28 14.82 1.99 -35.66
CA VAL A 28 15.96 2.37 -36.50
C VAL A 28 16.81 1.15 -36.88
N SER A 29 17.11 0.28 -35.93
CA SER A 29 17.84 -0.98 -36.17
C SER A 29 16.92 -2.16 -36.50
N GLY A 30 15.63 -2.05 -36.17
CA GLY A 30 14.63 -3.11 -36.34
C GLY A 30 14.71 -4.21 -35.28
N VAL A 31 15.45 -3.99 -34.19
CA VAL A 31 15.54 -4.91 -33.05
C VAL A 31 14.25 -4.83 -32.23
N ARG A 32 13.71 -5.99 -31.85
CA ARG A 32 12.67 -6.08 -30.83
C ARG A 32 13.31 -6.41 -29.50
N ASP A 33 13.18 -5.51 -28.55
CA ASP A 33 13.69 -5.67 -27.20
C ASP A 33 12.60 -6.28 -26.32
N ASP A 34 12.95 -7.28 -25.51
CA ASP A 34 12.03 -7.87 -24.54
C ASP A 34 11.74 -6.88 -23.41
N ILE A 35 10.46 -6.73 -23.06
CA ILE A 35 10.03 -5.94 -21.92
C ILE A 35 10.11 -6.84 -20.69
N GLN A 36 10.99 -6.49 -19.75
CA GLN A 36 11.03 -7.11 -18.43
C GLN A 36 9.77 -6.70 -17.68
N TYR A 37 9.08 -7.68 -17.09
CA TYR A 37 7.87 -7.50 -16.30
C TYR A 37 7.62 -8.77 -15.51
N VAL A 38 7.30 -8.66 -14.22
CA VAL A 38 7.27 -9.84 -13.34
C VAL A 38 6.25 -10.89 -13.78
N PHE A 39 5.11 -10.48 -14.34
CA PHE A 39 4.05 -11.41 -14.72
C PHE A 39 4.18 -12.01 -16.12
N ASN A 40 5.24 -11.68 -16.86
CA ASN A 40 5.58 -12.45 -18.07
C ASN A 40 5.83 -13.93 -17.73
N GLN A 41 6.32 -14.20 -16.51
CA GLN A 41 6.51 -15.53 -15.94
C GLN A 41 5.93 -15.54 -14.51
N ALA A 42 4.62 -15.33 -14.42
CA ALA A 42 3.92 -15.25 -13.13
C ALA A 42 3.99 -16.56 -12.32
N GLU A 43 4.22 -16.44 -11.01
CA GLU A 43 4.28 -17.57 -10.06
C GLU A 43 2.92 -17.91 -9.44
N PHE A 44 2.07 -16.90 -9.20
CA PHE A 44 0.82 -17.05 -8.45
C PHE A 44 -0.45 -16.78 -9.26
N THR A 45 -0.31 -16.23 -10.47
CA THR A 45 -1.41 -15.90 -11.38
C THR A 45 -1.09 -16.44 -12.79
N GLU A 46 -2.03 -16.32 -13.72
CA GLU A 46 -1.77 -16.64 -15.13
C GLU A 46 -0.78 -15.63 -15.73
N PRO A 47 0.21 -16.09 -16.54
CA PRO A 47 1.12 -15.17 -17.21
C PRO A 47 0.39 -14.12 -18.05
N CYS A 48 0.80 -12.86 -17.92
CA CYS A 48 0.26 -11.75 -18.69
C CYS A 48 1.36 -10.80 -19.15
N THR A 49 1.07 -10.07 -20.23
CA THR A 49 1.99 -9.07 -20.77
C THR A 49 1.92 -7.77 -19.98
N PRO A 50 2.94 -6.90 -20.06
CA PRO A 50 2.88 -5.55 -19.49
C PRO A 50 1.64 -4.79 -19.94
N GLN A 51 1.21 -3.82 -19.12
CA GLN A 51 0.10 -2.94 -19.46
C GLN A 51 0.52 -1.96 -20.58
N TRP A 52 -0.34 -1.87 -21.60
CA TRP A 52 -0.27 -0.87 -22.65
C TRP A 52 -1.50 0.03 -22.52
N THR A 53 -1.31 1.32 -22.71
CA THR A 53 -2.37 2.32 -22.51
C THR A 53 -2.36 3.36 -23.63
N GLN A 54 -3.26 4.32 -23.56
CA GLN A 54 -3.30 5.44 -24.49
C GLN A 54 -2.00 6.24 -24.39
N GLY A 55 -1.24 6.31 -25.49
CA GLY A 55 -0.03 7.09 -25.58
C GLY A 55 -0.30 8.53 -26.01
N VAL A 56 0.77 9.33 -26.03
CA VAL A 56 0.72 10.69 -26.58
C VAL A 56 0.32 10.69 -28.06
N THR A 57 0.75 9.67 -28.80
CA THR A 57 0.36 9.35 -30.17
C THR A 57 0.19 7.84 -30.27
N GLY A 58 -1.04 7.35 -30.47
CA GLY A 58 -1.30 5.90 -30.51
C GLY A 58 -1.26 5.27 -29.11
N SER A 59 -0.41 4.27 -28.91
CA SER A 59 -0.26 3.56 -27.64
C SER A 59 0.95 4.07 -26.83
N GLY A 60 1.04 3.69 -25.56
CA GLY A 60 2.20 3.91 -24.71
C GLY A 60 2.43 2.73 -23.78
N LEU A 61 3.67 2.54 -23.34
CA LEU A 61 4.04 1.49 -22.40
C LEU A 61 3.90 2.00 -20.97
N PHE A 62 3.16 1.27 -20.15
CA PHE A 62 3.01 1.55 -18.72
C PHE A 62 4.14 0.90 -17.93
N PHE A 63 4.78 1.67 -17.05
CA PHE A 63 5.82 1.23 -16.14
C PHE A 63 5.26 1.24 -14.71
N ASP A 64 5.24 0.07 -14.07
CA ASP A 64 4.65 -0.13 -12.74
C ASP A 64 5.40 0.62 -11.62
N GLY A 65 6.72 0.76 -11.73
CA GLY A 65 7.60 1.36 -10.72
C GLY A 65 8.52 0.37 -10.01
N TYR A 66 8.49 -0.93 -10.33
CA TYR A 66 9.43 -1.91 -9.75
C TYR A 66 9.87 -3.05 -10.66
N SER A 67 9.08 -3.44 -11.67
CA SER A 67 9.37 -4.63 -12.49
C SER A 67 9.42 -4.35 -13.98
N THR A 68 8.78 -3.26 -14.46
CA THR A 68 8.75 -2.95 -15.88
C THR A 68 10.02 -2.24 -16.35
N SER A 69 10.77 -2.81 -17.29
CA SER A 69 11.93 -2.14 -17.91
C SER A 69 12.31 -2.75 -19.26
N ILE A 70 13.10 -2.03 -20.05
CA ILE A 70 13.66 -2.54 -21.32
C ILE A 70 15.17 -2.42 -21.27
N ALA A 71 15.87 -3.47 -21.73
CA ALA A 71 17.31 -3.47 -21.95
C ALA A 71 17.60 -3.61 -23.44
N HIS A 72 18.31 -2.64 -24.01
CA HIS A 72 18.70 -2.63 -25.41
C HIS A 72 20.21 -2.86 -25.56
N PRO A 73 20.64 -3.96 -26.19
CA PRO A 73 22.06 -4.29 -26.37
C PRO A 73 22.68 -3.42 -27.47
N VAL A 74 23.56 -2.50 -27.07
CA VAL A 74 24.31 -1.67 -28.03
C VAL A 74 25.48 -2.49 -28.62
N ARG A 75 25.33 -3.02 -29.83
CA ARG A 75 26.36 -3.86 -30.48
C ARG A 75 27.61 -3.05 -30.82
N ARG A 76 28.79 -3.68 -30.64
CA ARG A 76 30.13 -3.11 -30.88
C ARG A 76 30.44 -2.80 -32.35
N GLU A 77 29.68 -3.36 -33.29
CA GLU A 77 29.95 -3.24 -34.73
C GLU A 77 29.27 -2.02 -35.32
N VAL A 78 29.84 -0.86 -35.02
CA VAL A 78 29.37 0.38 -35.62
C VAL A 78 30.54 1.15 -36.21
N ARG A 79 30.47 1.35 -37.54
CA ARG A 79 31.51 2.01 -38.34
C ARG A 79 31.65 3.48 -37.94
N ASN A 80 32.83 4.06 -38.20
CA ASN A 80 33.29 5.43 -37.89
C ASN A 80 32.29 6.61 -38.03
N SER A 81 31.13 6.46 -38.69
CA SER A 81 30.09 7.48 -38.83
C SER A 81 29.17 7.65 -37.61
N GLU A 82 29.10 6.69 -36.69
CA GLU A 82 28.21 6.79 -35.50
C GLU A 82 28.93 7.19 -34.21
N GLN A 83 30.26 7.37 -34.20
CA GLN A 83 30.95 8.03 -33.08
C GLN A 83 30.55 9.52 -32.90
N GLY A 84 29.70 10.06 -33.79
CA GLY A 84 29.14 11.40 -33.69
C GLY A 84 28.43 11.66 -32.36
N TYR A 85 27.77 10.64 -31.78
CA TYR A 85 27.07 10.80 -30.50
C TYR A 85 28.01 11.19 -29.35
N LEU A 86 29.29 10.82 -29.44
CA LEU A 86 30.30 11.19 -28.45
C LEU A 86 30.60 12.69 -28.45
N SER A 87 30.36 13.39 -29.57
CA SER A 87 30.58 14.84 -29.66
C SER A 87 29.28 15.63 -29.48
N SER A 88 28.13 15.03 -29.79
CA SER A 88 26.82 15.65 -29.56
C SER A 88 25.72 14.58 -29.46
N LEU A 89 24.80 14.71 -28.51
CA LEU A 89 23.72 13.76 -28.25
C LEU A 89 22.44 14.52 -27.93
N SER A 90 21.30 14.10 -28.45
CA SER A 90 19.99 14.60 -27.98
C SER A 90 19.05 13.45 -27.66
N ILE A 91 18.28 13.58 -26.59
CA ILE A 91 17.27 12.61 -26.18
C ILE A 91 15.95 13.35 -26.07
N GLY A 92 14.96 12.96 -26.86
CA GLY A 92 13.58 13.46 -26.77
C GLY A 92 12.66 12.35 -26.29
N VAL A 93 11.85 12.62 -25.28
CA VAL A 93 10.96 11.62 -24.68
C VAL A 93 9.64 12.23 -24.24
N TRP A 94 8.54 11.51 -24.50
CA TRP A 94 7.23 11.82 -23.93
C TRP A 94 6.98 10.94 -22.71
N VAL A 95 6.79 11.57 -21.56
CA VAL A 95 6.56 10.88 -20.28
C VAL A 95 5.34 11.45 -19.57
N ALA A 96 4.62 10.58 -18.87
CA ALA A 96 3.60 10.95 -17.89
C ALA A 96 3.89 10.20 -16.59
N PRO A 97 4.58 10.81 -15.62
CA PRO A 97 4.87 10.18 -14.33
C PRO A 97 3.60 9.95 -13.52
N ARG A 98 3.49 8.82 -12.81
CA ARG A 98 2.39 8.54 -11.88
C ARG A 98 2.75 8.90 -10.44
N THR A 99 3.99 8.64 -10.08
CA THR A 99 4.54 8.90 -8.75
C THR A 99 6.04 9.22 -8.84
N TYR A 100 6.60 9.76 -7.75
CA TYR A 100 8.01 10.07 -7.65
C TYR A 100 8.70 9.14 -6.64
N ASP A 101 9.94 8.77 -6.93
CA ASP A 101 10.83 8.10 -5.99
C ASP A 101 11.24 9.05 -4.85
N TRP A 102 11.60 8.50 -3.70
CA TRP A 102 12.13 9.22 -2.54
C TRP A 102 13.43 9.97 -2.85
N GLY A 103 14.22 9.46 -3.81
CA GLY A 103 15.56 9.99 -4.11
C GLY A 103 16.64 9.39 -3.23
N HIS A 104 16.51 8.11 -2.85
CA HIS A 104 17.49 7.42 -2.02
C HIS A 104 18.90 7.45 -2.64
N GLU A 105 19.90 7.67 -1.79
CA GLU A 105 21.30 7.90 -2.17
C GLU A 105 21.52 9.05 -3.18
N GLY A 106 20.52 9.93 -3.38
CA GLY A 106 20.61 11.02 -4.37
C GLY A 106 20.59 10.55 -5.83
N LYS A 107 20.15 9.31 -6.09
CA LYS A 107 20.11 8.74 -7.44
C LYS A 107 18.82 9.12 -8.17
N LEU A 108 18.94 9.35 -9.48
CA LEU A 108 17.78 9.55 -10.35
C LEU A 108 17.05 8.24 -10.63
N THR A 109 15.73 8.31 -10.66
CA THR A 109 14.86 7.34 -11.33
C THR A 109 15.06 7.49 -12.84
N ALA A 110 15.62 6.49 -13.49
CA ALA A 110 16.00 6.62 -14.90
C ALA A 110 14.78 6.53 -15.81
N ILE A 111 14.61 7.53 -16.69
CA ILE A 111 13.73 7.41 -17.87
C ILE A 111 14.50 6.61 -18.93
N VAL A 112 15.74 7.03 -19.21
CA VAL A 112 16.68 6.30 -20.07
C VAL A 112 18.11 6.55 -19.63
N ASN A 113 18.96 5.53 -19.66
CA ASN A 113 20.36 5.65 -19.28
C ASN A 113 21.25 4.61 -19.95
N ARG A 114 22.49 5.02 -20.18
CA ARG A 114 23.62 4.16 -20.51
C ARG A 114 24.86 4.78 -19.88
N HIS A 115 25.12 4.48 -18.61
CA HIS A 115 26.21 5.10 -17.87
C HIS A 115 26.96 4.11 -16.97
N ASN A 116 28.19 4.48 -16.61
CA ASN A 116 28.93 3.86 -15.53
C ASN A 116 29.38 4.98 -14.59
N MET A 117 28.73 5.08 -13.43
CA MET A 117 28.97 6.21 -12.52
C MET A 117 30.36 6.16 -11.89
N GLU A 118 30.85 4.97 -11.54
CA GLU A 118 32.20 4.79 -10.95
C GLU A 118 33.31 5.29 -11.87
N ARG A 119 33.15 5.07 -13.18
CA ARG A 119 34.10 5.51 -14.21
C ARG A 119 33.74 6.88 -14.80
N LYS A 120 32.60 7.46 -14.40
CA LYS A 120 32.03 8.70 -14.93
C LYS A 120 31.91 8.66 -16.46
N GLN A 121 31.25 7.63 -16.97
CA GLN A 121 31.06 7.39 -18.41
C GLN A 121 29.59 7.39 -18.76
N GLY A 122 29.25 7.78 -19.99
CA GLY A 122 27.92 7.67 -20.56
C GLY A 122 26.98 8.80 -20.18
N TYR A 123 25.68 8.51 -20.17
CA TYR A 123 24.62 9.49 -19.93
C TYR A 123 23.41 8.91 -19.19
N LEU A 124 22.67 9.78 -18.53
CA LEU A 124 21.48 9.49 -17.74
C LEU A 124 20.49 10.65 -17.86
N LEU A 125 19.28 10.36 -18.32
CA LEU A 125 18.13 11.25 -18.22
C LEU A 125 17.13 10.63 -17.25
N GLY A 126 16.80 11.34 -16.17
CA GLY A 126 15.96 10.79 -15.13
C GLY A 126 15.29 11.82 -14.24
N MET A 127 14.33 11.32 -13.47
CA MET A 127 13.56 12.08 -12.49
C MET A 127 14.14 11.89 -11.09
N PHE A 128 13.80 12.82 -10.22
CA PHE A 128 14.12 12.83 -8.81
C PHE A 128 12.86 13.11 -8.00
N LYS A 129 13.02 13.22 -6.67
CA LYS A 129 11.89 13.46 -5.78
C LYS A 129 11.14 14.74 -6.14
N HIS A 130 9.83 14.70 -5.95
CA HIS A 130 8.89 15.80 -6.23
C HIS A 130 8.86 16.30 -7.69
N GLY A 131 9.26 15.47 -8.66
CA GLY A 131 9.17 15.79 -10.09
C GLY A 131 10.32 16.63 -10.63
N ALA A 132 11.31 17.00 -9.80
CA ALA A 132 12.58 17.53 -10.30
C ALA A 132 13.25 16.49 -11.23
N TRP A 133 14.00 16.94 -12.22
CA TRP A 133 14.63 16.04 -13.17
C TRP A 133 15.94 16.59 -13.71
N SER A 134 16.77 15.71 -14.25
CA SER A 134 18.14 16.05 -14.64
C SER A 134 18.61 15.25 -15.83
N PHE A 135 19.47 15.89 -16.61
CA PHE A 135 20.30 15.22 -17.60
C PHE A 135 21.76 15.28 -17.16
N GLN A 136 22.39 14.11 -17.12
CA GLN A 136 23.74 13.94 -16.61
C GLN A 136 24.60 13.18 -17.62
N VAL A 137 25.87 13.59 -17.73
CA VAL A 137 26.83 13.03 -18.67
C VAL A 137 28.22 12.87 -18.07
N GLY A 138 28.89 11.79 -18.45
CA GLY A 138 30.30 11.56 -18.19
C GLY A 138 31.17 12.00 -19.37
N LEU A 139 32.20 12.81 -19.12
CA LEU A 139 33.09 13.35 -20.16
C LEU A 139 34.44 12.63 -20.20
N GLU A 140 35.04 12.59 -21.40
CA GLU A 140 36.46 12.25 -21.57
C GLU A 140 37.30 13.15 -20.64
N GLY A 141 38.16 12.53 -19.82
CA GLY A 141 38.88 13.23 -18.75
C GLY A 141 38.30 13.02 -17.34
N GLY A 142 37.18 12.29 -17.20
CA GLY A 142 36.68 11.82 -15.91
C GLY A 142 35.86 12.85 -15.12
N ALA A 143 35.23 13.80 -15.82
CA ALA A 143 34.26 14.72 -15.22
C ALA A 143 32.84 14.17 -15.37
N TRP A 144 32.02 14.34 -14.32
CA TRP A 144 30.57 14.12 -14.39
C TRP A 144 29.90 15.50 -14.39
N LYS A 145 28.98 15.72 -15.32
CA LYS A 145 28.33 17.01 -15.54
C LYS A 145 26.83 16.82 -15.58
N GLU A 146 26.14 17.79 -15.00
CA GLU A 146 24.70 17.71 -14.75
C GLU A 146 24.06 19.05 -15.13
N VAL A 147 22.84 18.97 -15.64
CA VAL A 147 21.93 20.10 -15.74
C VAL A 147 20.61 19.66 -15.10
N TRP A 148 20.06 20.50 -14.24
CA TRP A 148 18.83 20.23 -13.47
C TRP A 148 17.73 21.16 -13.94
N SER A 149 16.49 20.67 -13.91
CA SER A 149 15.30 21.50 -14.08
C SER A 149 15.25 22.57 -12.98
N PRO A 150 14.96 23.85 -13.29
CA PRO A 150 14.74 24.87 -12.29
C PRO A 150 13.42 24.63 -11.55
N ASP A 151 13.26 25.30 -10.40
CA ASP A 151 11.98 25.32 -9.68
C ASP A 151 10.85 25.84 -10.57
N GLY A 152 9.68 25.20 -10.52
CA GLY A 152 8.53 25.49 -11.37
C GLY A 152 8.55 24.79 -12.74
N CYS A 153 9.57 23.98 -13.02
CA CYS A 153 9.69 23.13 -14.21
C CYS A 153 9.73 21.63 -13.86
N GLU A 154 9.15 21.25 -12.72
CA GLU A 154 8.94 19.87 -12.33
C GLU A 154 8.04 19.14 -13.35
N LEU A 155 8.24 17.83 -13.51
CA LEU A 155 7.34 17.01 -14.32
C LEU A 155 6.08 16.69 -13.50
N PRO A 156 4.88 17.15 -13.89
CA PRO A 156 3.65 16.89 -13.15
C PRO A 156 3.27 15.41 -13.15
N LYS A 157 2.60 14.95 -12.08
CA LYS A 157 1.98 13.62 -12.04
C LYS A 157 0.75 13.59 -12.95
N ASN A 158 0.51 12.44 -13.57
CA ASN A 158 -0.67 12.16 -14.39
C ASN A 158 -0.87 13.14 -15.55
N GLU A 159 0.21 13.70 -16.08
CA GLU A 159 0.18 14.67 -17.16
C GLU A 159 1.34 14.42 -18.12
N TRP A 160 1.07 14.50 -19.42
CA TRP A 160 2.12 14.40 -20.43
C TRP A 160 3.10 15.57 -20.34
N SER A 161 4.38 15.26 -20.44
CA SER A 161 5.46 16.20 -20.64
C SER A 161 6.39 15.72 -21.74
N TYR A 162 6.74 16.63 -22.65
CA TYR A 162 7.82 16.37 -23.60
C TYR A 162 9.13 16.90 -23.04
N VAL A 163 10.04 15.99 -22.75
CA VAL A 163 11.36 16.30 -22.22
C VAL A 163 12.39 16.13 -23.34
N ASN A 164 13.21 17.15 -23.56
CA ASN A 164 14.35 17.05 -24.47
C ASN A 164 15.65 17.45 -23.76
N ALA A 165 16.66 16.59 -23.83
CA ALA A 165 17.97 16.82 -23.23
C ALA A 165 19.04 16.81 -24.33
N VAL A 166 19.88 17.85 -24.36
CA VAL A 166 20.88 18.06 -25.41
C VAL A 166 22.26 18.21 -24.80
N PHE A 167 23.20 17.39 -25.27
CA PHE A 167 24.64 17.57 -25.11
C PHE A 167 25.23 18.05 -26.43
N ASP A 168 25.84 19.22 -26.43
CA ASP A 168 26.62 19.76 -27.55
C ASP A 168 28.07 19.98 -27.10
N GLY A 169 28.90 18.97 -27.28
CA GLY A 169 30.32 19.07 -27.00
C GLY A 169 31.08 20.00 -27.95
N ASN A 170 30.59 20.20 -29.18
CA ASN A 170 31.27 21.01 -30.20
C ASN A 170 31.16 22.51 -29.91
N GLU A 171 30.01 22.97 -29.41
CA GLU A 171 29.79 24.34 -28.98
C GLU A 171 29.92 24.53 -27.47
N GLY A 172 29.89 23.44 -26.68
CA GLY A 172 30.19 23.44 -25.25
C GLY A 172 28.97 23.70 -24.37
N GLY A 173 27.92 22.88 -24.48
CA GLY A 173 26.71 23.05 -23.68
C GLY A 173 25.98 21.76 -23.33
N LEU A 174 25.28 21.80 -22.19
CA LEU A 174 24.21 20.87 -21.81
C LEU A 174 22.93 21.68 -21.67
N LYS A 175 21.83 21.22 -22.25
CA LYS A 175 20.55 21.94 -22.24
C LYS A 175 19.37 21.02 -21.95
N LEU A 176 18.37 21.59 -21.29
CA LEU A 176 17.07 20.98 -21.06
C LEU A 176 15.99 21.81 -21.74
N TYR A 177 15.08 21.11 -22.41
CA TYR A 177 13.84 21.68 -22.93
C TYR A 177 12.66 20.93 -22.32
N LEU A 178 11.63 21.69 -21.94
CA LEU A 178 10.35 21.16 -21.47
C LEU A 178 9.26 21.72 -22.39
N ASN A 179 8.50 20.82 -23.01
CA ASN A 179 7.39 21.16 -23.90
C ASN A 179 7.82 22.15 -25.00
N GLY A 180 9.01 21.91 -25.58
CA GLY A 180 9.57 22.70 -26.67
C GLY A 180 10.27 24.00 -26.27
N SER A 181 10.32 24.35 -24.98
CA SER A 181 11.00 25.57 -24.49
C SER A 181 12.27 25.23 -23.73
N GLU A 182 13.37 25.95 -23.97
CA GLU A 182 14.61 25.81 -23.19
C GLU A 182 14.35 26.29 -21.75
N ILE A 183 14.63 25.45 -20.75
CA ILE A 183 14.40 25.76 -19.33
C ILE A 183 15.70 25.86 -18.53
N ALA A 184 16.77 25.21 -18.97
CA ALA A 184 18.06 25.21 -18.29
C ALA A 184 19.20 24.93 -19.25
N SER A 185 20.36 25.50 -18.94
CA SER A 185 21.61 25.21 -19.63
C SER A 185 22.78 25.17 -18.65
N ASN A 186 23.83 24.42 -18.98
CA ASN A 186 25.10 24.41 -18.28
C ASN A 186 26.25 24.41 -19.28
N ASP A 187 27.24 25.28 -19.08
CA ASP A 187 28.35 25.44 -20.00
C ASP A 187 29.37 24.31 -19.83
N LEU A 188 29.89 23.83 -20.96
CA LEU A 188 30.95 22.85 -21.03
C LEU A 188 32.16 23.41 -21.79
N PRO A 189 33.38 22.88 -21.55
CA PRO A 189 34.52 23.20 -22.41
C PRO A 189 34.21 22.86 -23.87
N ARG A 190 34.43 23.82 -24.77
CA ARG A 190 34.26 23.59 -26.21
C ARG A 190 35.16 22.45 -26.69
N GLY A 191 34.62 21.53 -27.49
CA GLY A 191 35.28 20.30 -27.91
C GLY A 191 35.19 19.16 -26.88
N SER A 192 34.33 19.29 -25.85
CA SER A 192 34.06 18.19 -24.91
C SER A 192 33.53 16.96 -25.64
N ARG A 193 33.84 15.78 -25.12
CA ARG A 193 33.32 14.51 -25.64
C ARG A 193 32.79 13.65 -24.51
N LEU A 194 31.71 12.90 -24.76
CA LEU A 194 31.22 11.89 -23.84
C LEU A 194 32.27 10.77 -23.70
N ALA A 195 32.54 10.36 -22.47
CA ALA A 195 33.28 9.14 -22.23
C ALA A 195 32.35 7.94 -22.46
N GLU A 196 32.73 7.02 -23.35
CA GLU A 196 31.87 5.89 -23.68
C GLU A 196 31.74 4.89 -22.51
N ALA A 197 30.49 4.54 -22.16
CA ALA A 197 30.19 3.43 -21.25
C ALA A 197 30.19 2.10 -22.01
N ALA A 198 31.37 1.66 -22.46
CA ALA A 198 31.52 0.46 -23.29
C ALA A 198 31.15 -0.81 -22.49
N GLY A 199 30.36 -1.69 -23.10
CA GLY A 199 29.86 -2.90 -22.45
C GLY A 199 28.66 -2.68 -21.52
N THR A 200 28.13 -1.46 -21.46
CA THR A 200 26.88 -1.14 -20.75
C THR A 200 25.72 -1.08 -21.74
N GLU A 201 24.65 -1.79 -21.43
CA GLU A 201 23.38 -1.75 -22.17
C GLU A 201 22.67 -0.41 -21.93
N LEU A 202 21.83 -0.02 -22.89
CA LEU A 202 20.90 1.07 -22.68
C LEU A 202 19.67 0.51 -21.94
N LEU A 203 19.31 1.13 -20.82
CA LEU A 203 18.10 0.78 -20.08
C LEU A 203 17.05 1.89 -20.23
N ILE A 204 15.78 1.48 -20.34
CA ILE A 204 14.61 2.35 -20.30
C ILE A 204 13.79 1.97 -19.07
N GLY A 205 13.43 2.97 -18.26
CA GLY A 205 12.62 2.81 -17.05
C GLY A 205 13.34 2.21 -15.82
N LYS A 206 14.65 1.92 -15.91
CA LYS A 206 15.44 1.35 -14.82
C LYS A 206 16.83 1.97 -14.73
N ASN A 207 17.22 2.46 -13.54
CA ASN A 207 18.60 2.86 -13.31
C ASN A 207 19.52 1.62 -13.28
N ASN A 208 20.60 1.62 -14.07
CA ASN A 208 21.54 0.49 -14.15
C ASN A 208 22.52 0.42 -12.95
N HIS A 209 22.46 1.39 -12.05
CA HIS A 209 23.11 1.44 -10.74
C HIS A 209 22.08 1.65 -9.61
N SER A 210 20.85 1.13 -9.80
CA SER A 210 19.79 1.15 -8.79
C SER A 210 20.25 0.60 -7.44
N SER A 211 19.74 1.19 -6.36
CA SER A 211 19.90 0.61 -5.02
C SER A 211 18.99 -0.61 -4.87
N LEU A 212 19.48 -1.64 -4.18
CA LEU A 212 18.77 -2.89 -3.97
C LEU A 212 18.20 -2.94 -2.55
N LEU A 213 16.88 -2.93 -2.43
CA LEU A 213 16.16 -3.07 -1.17
C LEU A 213 15.77 -4.53 -0.95
N ALA A 214 15.96 -5.02 0.29
CA ALA A 214 15.65 -6.38 0.71
C ALA A 214 16.25 -7.50 -0.19
N GLY A 215 17.31 -7.20 -0.95
CA GLY A 215 17.97 -8.15 -1.85
C GLY A 215 17.26 -8.43 -3.18
N VAL A 216 16.07 -7.87 -3.43
CA VAL A 216 15.26 -8.18 -4.63
C VAL A 216 14.72 -6.93 -5.33
N PHE A 217 14.32 -5.90 -4.58
CA PHE A 217 13.68 -4.72 -5.15
C PHE A 217 14.71 -3.72 -5.66
N ASN A 218 14.71 -3.49 -6.97
CA ASN A 218 15.45 -2.36 -7.53
C ASN A 218 14.64 -1.08 -7.27
N LEU A 219 15.25 -0.12 -6.58
CA LEU A 219 14.72 1.24 -6.48
C LEU A 219 15.02 2.02 -7.78
N GLN A 220 14.69 3.32 -7.84
CA GLN A 220 14.99 4.18 -9.01
C GLN A 220 14.47 3.62 -10.35
N MET A 221 13.27 3.05 -10.29
CA MET A 221 12.49 2.52 -11.41
C MET A 221 11.41 3.54 -11.79
N PHE A 222 11.24 3.81 -13.09
CA PHE A 222 10.24 4.77 -13.55
C PHE A 222 8.83 4.23 -13.29
N SER A 223 7.92 5.11 -12.85
CA SER A 223 6.51 4.76 -12.62
C SER A 223 5.61 5.75 -13.34
N GLY A 224 4.86 5.28 -14.33
CA GLY A 224 4.07 6.11 -15.24
C GLY A 224 4.06 5.56 -16.66
N ILE A 225 3.83 6.44 -17.65
CA ILE A 225 3.75 6.04 -19.07
C ILE A 225 4.92 6.67 -19.83
N ILE A 226 5.57 5.90 -20.70
CA ILE A 226 6.45 6.43 -21.75
C ILE A 226 5.74 6.25 -23.09
N GLY A 227 5.49 7.36 -23.78
CA GLY A 227 4.75 7.40 -25.03
C GLY A 227 5.62 7.41 -26.28
N GLU A 228 6.86 7.90 -26.19
CA GLU A 228 7.83 7.86 -27.29
C GLU A 228 9.22 8.16 -26.73
N LEU A 229 10.26 7.50 -27.24
CA LEU A 229 11.66 7.81 -26.97
C LEU A 229 12.47 7.88 -28.27
N LYS A 230 13.12 9.01 -28.52
CA LYS A 230 14.04 9.25 -29.66
C LYS A 230 15.42 9.66 -29.16
N ILE A 231 16.47 9.04 -29.69
CA ILE A 231 17.86 9.39 -29.40
C ILE A 231 18.57 9.75 -30.70
N TYR A 232 19.24 10.90 -30.71
CA TYR A 232 19.94 11.45 -31.86
C TYR A 232 21.45 11.53 -31.60
N ASN A 233 22.26 11.23 -32.62
CA ASN A 233 23.72 11.35 -32.57
C ASN A 233 24.24 12.76 -32.90
N ARG A 234 23.40 13.78 -32.66
CA ARG A 234 23.67 15.20 -32.90
C ARG A 234 22.98 16.06 -31.85
N ALA A 235 23.40 17.32 -31.74
CA ALA A 235 22.68 18.32 -30.97
C ALA A 235 21.47 18.83 -31.78
N LEU A 236 20.28 18.78 -31.19
CA LEU A 236 19.09 19.44 -31.74
C LEU A 236 19.16 20.93 -31.44
N SER A 237 18.76 21.76 -32.41
CA SER A 237 18.55 23.19 -32.15
C SER A 237 17.30 23.41 -31.30
N ALA A 238 17.16 24.61 -30.74
CA ALA A 238 15.95 24.99 -30.00
C ALA A 238 14.69 24.89 -30.89
N GLU A 239 14.80 25.26 -32.16
CA GLU A 239 13.71 25.16 -33.14
C GLU A 239 13.33 23.72 -33.43
N GLU A 240 14.31 22.80 -33.49
CA GLU A 240 14.03 21.38 -33.69
C GLU A 240 13.40 20.73 -32.45
N ALA A 241 13.89 21.06 -31.25
CA ALA A 241 13.26 20.61 -30.00
C ALA A 241 11.82 21.11 -29.88
N ALA A 242 11.56 22.36 -30.26
CA ALA A 242 10.22 22.92 -30.34
C ALA A 242 9.36 22.22 -31.42
N ALA A 243 9.92 21.97 -32.60
CA ALA A 243 9.22 21.31 -33.69
C ALA A 243 8.75 19.90 -33.32
N SER A 244 9.58 19.11 -32.63
CA SER A 244 9.19 17.76 -32.16
C SER A 244 7.99 17.79 -31.21
N TYR A 245 7.91 18.79 -30.33
CA TYR A 245 6.74 18.99 -29.47
C TYR A 245 5.51 19.43 -30.28
N GLN A 246 5.69 20.37 -31.22
CA GLN A 246 4.61 20.90 -32.04
C GLN A 246 4.05 19.87 -33.02
N GLU A 247 4.84 18.89 -33.48
CA GLU A 247 4.37 17.80 -34.35
C GLU A 247 3.28 16.97 -33.66
N VAL A 248 3.47 16.66 -32.38
CA VAL A 248 2.46 15.96 -31.58
C VAL A 248 1.24 16.84 -31.32
N LEU A 249 1.43 18.13 -31.00
CA LEU A 249 0.30 19.05 -30.84
C LEU A 249 -0.52 19.19 -32.14
N ALA A 250 0.15 19.24 -33.30
CA ALA A 250 -0.50 19.37 -34.59
C ALA A 250 -1.32 18.12 -34.98
N SER A 251 -0.95 16.95 -34.47
CA SER A 251 -1.73 15.72 -34.65
C SER A 251 -2.81 15.54 -33.57
N ALA A 252 -2.69 16.22 -32.43
CA ALA A 252 -3.67 16.19 -31.35
C ALA A 252 -4.94 17.03 -31.69
N PRO A 253 -6.15 16.56 -31.30
CA PRO A 253 -7.38 17.31 -31.48
C PRO A 253 -7.30 18.72 -30.87
N GLY A 254 -7.46 19.75 -31.69
CA GLY A 254 -7.49 21.15 -31.23
C GLY A 254 -6.13 21.79 -30.96
N GLY A 255 -5.01 21.13 -31.30
CA GLY A 255 -3.68 21.71 -31.09
C GLY A 255 -3.24 21.76 -29.63
N ILE A 256 -3.96 21.08 -28.74
CA ILE A 256 -3.72 21.05 -27.30
C ILE A 256 -2.99 19.76 -26.93
N ARG A 257 -2.23 19.83 -25.83
CA ARG A 257 -1.53 18.66 -25.31
C ARG A 257 -2.54 17.57 -24.94
N PRO A 258 -2.33 16.31 -25.37
CA PRO A 258 -3.14 15.19 -24.92
C PRO A 258 -3.23 15.18 -23.39
N GLN A 259 -4.43 14.93 -22.88
CA GLN A 259 -4.68 14.74 -21.46
C GLN A 259 -4.57 13.26 -21.12
N VAL A 260 -4.00 12.94 -19.96
CA VAL A 260 -4.02 11.57 -19.44
C VAL A 260 -5.26 11.45 -18.57
N GLN A 261 -6.16 10.53 -18.91
CA GLN A 261 -7.26 10.21 -18.00
C GLN A 261 -6.73 9.37 -16.84
N TYR A 262 -7.25 9.56 -15.63
CA TYR A 262 -6.74 8.81 -14.47
C TYR A 262 -6.83 7.28 -14.67
N ASP A 263 -7.89 6.80 -15.32
CA ASP A 263 -8.06 5.38 -15.65
C ASP A 263 -6.99 4.83 -16.60
N GLU A 264 -6.32 5.68 -17.38
CA GLU A 264 -5.25 5.28 -18.31
C GLU A 264 -3.90 5.10 -17.61
N ILE A 265 -3.71 5.72 -16.43
CA ILE A 265 -2.44 5.73 -15.69
C ILE A 265 -2.55 5.12 -14.29
N LYS A 266 -3.74 4.73 -13.81
CA LYS A 266 -3.85 4.02 -12.53
C LYS A 266 -3.26 2.60 -12.63
N LEU A 267 -2.90 2.05 -11.48
CA LEU A 267 -2.55 0.64 -11.37
C LEU A 267 -3.78 -0.22 -11.66
N ASP A 268 -3.67 -1.16 -12.60
CA ASP A 268 -4.74 -2.10 -12.89
C ASP A 268 -4.71 -3.29 -11.92
N ARG A 269 -5.84 -3.49 -11.24
CA ARG A 269 -6.09 -4.61 -10.31
C ARG A 269 -6.37 -5.92 -11.05
N ALA A 270 -6.92 -5.86 -12.26
CA ALA A 270 -7.46 -7.01 -12.96
C ALA A 270 -6.48 -8.19 -13.08
N PRO A 271 -5.18 -8.00 -13.40
CA PRO A 271 -4.21 -9.09 -13.47
C PRO A 271 -4.04 -9.86 -12.14
N LEU A 272 -4.22 -9.17 -11.01
CA LEU A 272 -4.07 -9.75 -9.67
C LEU A 272 -5.36 -10.41 -9.16
N LEU A 273 -6.52 -10.15 -9.77
CA LEU A 273 -7.77 -10.81 -9.36
C LEU A 273 -7.78 -12.32 -9.65
N GLN A 274 -6.88 -12.81 -10.51
CA GLN A 274 -6.70 -14.24 -10.78
C GLN A 274 -5.58 -14.89 -9.95
N ASP A 275 -4.85 -14.11 -9.14
CA ASP A 275 -3.82 -14.65 -8.23
C ASP A 275 -4.49 -15.57 -7.20
N ARG A 276 -4.00 -16.82 -7.13
CA ARG A 276 -4.54 -17.91 -6.30
C ARG A 276 -4.51 -17.62 -4.79
N HIS A 277 -3.77 -16.60 -4.37
CA HIS A 277 -3.63 -16.17 -2.98
C HIS A 277 -4.18 -14.77 -2.74
N ARG A 278 -4.52 -13.99 -3.78
CA ARG A 278 -5.05 -12.64 -3.61
C ARG A 278 -6.45 -12.66 -2.98
N PRO A 279 -6.64 -12.11 -1.77
CA PRO A 279 -7.96 -12.05 -1.15
C PRO A 279 -8.97 -11.32 -2.04
N GLN A 280 -10.18 -11.87 -2.14
CA GLN A 280 -11.23 -11.40 -3.02
C GLN A 280 -12.32 -10.62 -2.30
N TYR A 281 -12.48 -10.81 -0.99
CA TYR A 281 -13.45 -10.03 -0.20
C TYR A 281 -12.83 -9.38 1.04
N HIS A 282 -11.52 -9.20 1.00
CA HIS A 282 -10.77 -8.32 1.90
C HIS A 282 -10.18 -7.16 1.10
N VAL A 283 -10.32 -5.94 1.62
CA VAL A 283 -9.80 -4.73 0.96
C VAL A 283 -8.28 -4.80 0.80
N SER A 284 -7.78 -4.33 -0.34
CA SER A 284 -6.35 -4.41 -0.67
C SER A 284 -6.02 -3.49 -1.85
N PRO A 285 -4.81 -2.90 -1.95
CA PRO A 285 -4.50 -1.87 -2.94
C PRO A 285 -4.53 -2.47 -4.34
N PRO A 286 -4.80 -1.72 -5.42
CA PRO A 286 -4.85 -2.29 -6.76
C PRO A 286 -3.65 -3.19 -7.11
N ALA A 287 -2.46 -2.76 -6.69
CA ALA A 287 -1.23 -3.54 -6.62
C ALA A 287 -0.33 -2.95 -5.52
N HIS A 288 0.87 -3.51 -5.35
CA HIS A 288 1.93 -3.01 -4.48
C HIS A 288 1.63 -3.18 -2.98
N TRP A 289 2.28 -2.37 -2.15
CA TRP A 289 2.27 -2.52 -0.70
C TRP A 289 1.24 -1.60 -0.04
N MET A 290 0.57 -2.12 0.98
CA MET A 290 -0.21 -1.33 1.94
C MET A 290 0.17 -1.67 3.39
N ASN A 291 -0.11 -0.74 4.31
CA ASN A 291 -0.27 -1.05 5.74
C ASN A 291 -1.73 -0.88 6.19
N GLU A 292 -1.98 -0.54 7.46
CA GLU A 292 -3.30 -0.38 8.06
C GLU A 292 -4.27 0.50 7.24
N PRO A 293 -5.49 -0.02 7.00
CA PRO A 293 -6.64 0.81 6.72
C PRO A 293 -6.92 1.72 7.93
N HIS A 294 -7.08 3.01 7.69
CA HIS A 294 -7.27 4.01 8.72
C HIS A 294 -8.14 5.18 8.24
N ALA A 295 -8.41 6.10 9.18
CA ALA A 295 -9.23 7.28 8.96
C ALA A 295 -10.63 6.98 8.35
N PRO A 296 -11.36 5.96 8.83
CA PRO A 296 -12.69 5.68 8.30
C PRO A 296 -13.65 6.83 8.58
N ILE A 297 -14.41 7.25 7.57
CA ILE A 297 -15.40 8.34 7.69
C ILE A 297 -16.57 8.12 6.74
N TYR A 298 -17.78 8.48 7.16
CA TYR A 298 -18.96 8.44 6.30
C TYR A 298 -19.32 9.85 5.84
N PHE A 299 -19.44 10.07 4.55
CA PHE A 299 -19.83 11.36 4.02
C PHE A 299 -20.74 11.22 2.80
N ASN A 300 -21.86 11.94 2.83
CA ASN A 300 -22.77 12.09 1.69
C ASN A 300 -23.12 10.79 0.93
N GLY A 301 -23.46 9.72 1.66
CA GLY A 301 -23.82 8.42 1.06
C GLY A 301 -22.71 7.39 1.09
N GLN A 302 -21.46 7.80 1.29
CA GLN A 302 -20.29 6.95 1.09
C GLN A 302 -19.46 6.77 2.38
N TYR A 303 -18.99 5.56 2.63
CA TYR A 303 -17.90 5.25 3.55
C TYR A 303 -16.58 5.41 2.80
N HIS A 304 -15.68 6.23 3.35
CA HIS A 304 -14.31 6.37 2.90
C HIS A 304 -13.38 5.65 3.86
N LEU A 305 -12.40 4.94 3.31
CA LEU A 305 -11.36 4.27 4.07
C LEU A 305 -10.02 4.55 3.39
N PHE A 306 -9.05 5.05 4.15
CA PHE A 306 -7.71 5.34 3.67
C PHE A 306 -6.75 4.26 4.12
N TYR A 307 -5.54 4.22 3.59
CA TYR A 307 -4.53 3.24 4.00
C TYR A 307 -3.13 3.73 3.65
N GLN A 308 -2.11 3.36 4.45
CA GLN A 308 -0.73 3.62 4.05
C GLN A 308 -0.42 2.83 2.78
N HIS A 309 0.21 3.47 1.80
CA HIS A 309 0.47 2.89 0.49
C HIS A 309 1.85 3.27 -0.02
N ASN A 310 2.57 2.29 -0.59
CA ASN A 310 3.73 2.58 -1.44
C ASN A 310 3.32 2.40 -2.91
N PRO A 311 3.22 3.49 -3.69
CA PRO A 311 2.86 3.40 -5.09
C PRO A 311 4.00 2.84 -5.95
N LEU A 312 5.22 2.62 -5.45
CA LEU A 312 6.35 2.17 -6.25
C LEU A 312 6.55 0.66 -6.31
N GLY A 313 5.93 -0.12 -5.43
CA GLY A 313 6.06 -1.58 -5.47
C GLY A 313 5.66 -2.26 -4.16
N PRO A 314 5.68 -3.60 -4.11
CA PRO A 314 5.22 -4.37 -2.97
C PRO A 314 6.27 -4.41 -1.84
N PHE A 315 6.72 -3.24 -1.37
CA PHE A 315 7.65 -3.07 -0.26
C PHE A 315 7.41 -1.74 0.50
N PHE A 316 7.81 -1.66 1.76
CA PHE A 316 7.76 -0.42 2.55
C PHE A 316 8.84 0.58 2.09
N TYR A 317 8.45 1.81 1.72
CA TYR A 317 9.39 2.85 1.29
C TYR A 317 8.83 4.29 1.37
N HIS A 318 8.14 4.76 0.31
CA HIS A 318 7.70 6.15 0.17
C HIS A 318 6.19 6.24 0.43
N ILE A 319 5.82 6.52 1.69
CA ILE A 319 4.44 6.34 2.18
C ILE A 319 3.51 7.47 1.74
N HIS A 320 2.40 7.06 1.13
CA HIS A 320 1.25 7.85 0.71
C HIS A 320 -0.02 7.35 1.43
N TRP A 321 -1.14 8.07 1.28
CA TRP A 321 -2.46 7.55 1.65
C TRP A 321 -3.23 7.12 0.39
N GLY A 322 -3.44 5.82 0.24
CA GLY A 322 -4.43 5.29 -0.71
C GLY A 322 -5.86 5.54 -0.22
N HIS A 323 -6.84 5.32 -1.09
CA HIS A 323 -8.24 5.68 -0.83
C HIS A 323 -9.22 4.68 -1.45
N TRP A 324 -10.12 4.16 -0.63
CA TRP A 324 -11.30 3.41 -1.06
C TRP A 324 -12.58 4.12 -0.67
N VAL A 325 -13.61 3.89 -1.47
CA VAL A 325 -14.97 4.33 -1.18
C VAL A 325 -15.97 3.19 -1.36
N SER A 326 -17.01 3.15 -0.51
CA SER A 326 -18.05 2.12 -0.51
C SER A 326 -19.39 2.68 -0.01
N GLU A 327 -20.52 2.15 -0.47
CA GLU A 327 -21.85 2.51 0.06
C GLU A 327 -22.28 1.63 1.25
N ASP A 328 -21.62 0.48 1.43
CA ASP A 328 -22.03 -0.61 2.34
C ASP A 328 -20.89 -1.20 3.19
N MET A 329 -19.68 -0.65 3.11
CA MET A 329 -18.43 -1.16 3.73
C MET A 329 -17.96 -2.51 3.17
N VAL A 330 -18.57 -3.00 2.09
CA VAL A 330 -18.30 -4.32 1.51
C VAL A 330 -17.81 -4.19 0.09
N HIS A 331 -18.55 -3.54 -0.80
CA HIS A 331 -18.15 -3.32 -2.18
C HIS A 331 -17.37 -2.02 -2.28
N TRP A 332 -16.07 -2.12 -2.59
CA TRP A 332 -15.15 -0.99 -2.58
C TRP A 332 -14.70 -0.62 -3.98
N ARG A 333 -14.52 0.67 -4.22
CA ARG A 333 -13.90 1.21 -5.42
C ARG A 333 -12.60 1.92 -5.07
N ASP A 334 -11.56 1.64 -5.85
CA ASP A 334 -10.28 2.33 -5.78
C ASP A 334 -10.44 3.79 -6.27
N LEU A 335 -9.95 4.73 -5.47
CA LEU A 335 -9.84 6.14 -5.80
C LEU A 335 -8.37 6.58 -5.94
N PRO A 336 -8.08 7.75 -6.53
CA PRO A 336 -6.75 8.32 -6.52
C PRO A 336 -6.16 8.42 -5.12
N VAL A 337 -4.83 8.40 -5.04
CA VAL A 337 -4.09 8.67 -3.80
C VAL A 337 -4.57 9.99 -3.20
N ALA A 338 -5.04 9.94 -1.96
CA ALA A 338 -5.63 11.09 -1.28
C ALA A 338 -4.57 12.08 -0.79
N LEU A 339 -3.47 11.57 -0.22
CA LEU A 339 -2.34 12.38 0.26
C LEU A 339 -1.01 11.79 -0.21
N ALA A 340 -0.13 12.66 -0.71
CA ALA A 340 1.20 12.30 -1.19
C ALA A 340 2.26 13.23 -0.58
N PRO A 341 3.50 12.75 -0.37
CA PRO A 341 4.64 13.62 -0.10
C PRO A 341 4.86 14.59 -1.27
N GLU A 342 5.04 15.86 -0.95
CA GLU A 342 5.15 16.95 -1.92
C GLU A 342 6.35 17.83 -1.62
N LYS A 343 6.71 18.74 -2.53
CA LYS A 343 7.75 19.73 -2.32
C LYS A 343 7.27 20.84 -1.38
N ASP A 344 7.01 20.48 -0.13
CA ASP A 344 6.58 21.39 0.93
C ASP A 344 7.50 21.28 2.16
N GLN A 345 7.19 22.04 3.22
CA GLN A 345 7.91 21.99 4.49
C GLN A 345 7.22 21.11 5.54
N LEU A 346 6.03 20.59 5.22
CA LEU A 346 5.18 19.88 6.15
C LEU A 346 5.51 18.40 6.17
N ALA A 347 5.37 17.73 5.02
CA ALA A 347 5.48 16.29 4.86
C ALA A 347 6.22 15.89 3.55
N PRO A 348 7.43 16.44 3.27
CA PRO A 348 8.15 16.12 2.05
C PRO A 348 8.70 14.68 2.03
N ASP A 349 8.80 14.04 3.18
CA ASP A 349 9.48 12.77 3.35
C ASP A 349 8.50 11.70 3.90
N GLY A 350 7.18 11.83 3.67
CA GLY A 350 6.22 10.78 4.03
C GLY A 350 4.97 11.28 4.72
N ILE A 351 3.87 10.57 4.49
CA ILE A 351 2.57 10.83 5.11
C ILE A 351 2.13 9.53 5.79
N TRP A 352 2.36 9.42 7.10
CA TRP A 352 1.99 8.24 7.88
C TRP A 352 0.59 8.37 8.45
N SER A 353 0.15 7.31 9.15
CA SER A 353 -1.22 7.11 9.59
C SER A 353 -1.78 8.20 10.49
N GLY A 354 -3.09 8.17 10.61
CA GLY A 354 -3.88 9.07 11.43
C GLY A 354 -5.37 8.74 11.34
N SER A 355 -6.23 9.76 11.40
CA SER A 355 -7.68 9.61 11.52
C SER A 355 -8.44 10.64 10.70
N ALA A 356 -9.76 10.44 10.59
CA ALA A 356 -10.68 11.39 10.00
C ALA A 356 -11.72 11.84 11.02
N THR A 357 -12.18 13.08 10.89
CA THR A 357 -13.32 13.60 11.66
C THR A 357 -14.02 14.70 10.86
N TYR A 358 -15.00 15.36 11.47
CA TYR A 358 -15.70 16.49 10.87
C TYR A 358 -15.26 17.82 11.49
N ASP A 359 -15.18 18.86 10.68
CA ASP A 359 -15.00 20.23 11.15
C ASP A 359 -16.29 20.82 11.77
N ALA A 360 -16.26 22.12 12.08
CA ALA A 360 -17.38 22.83 12.67
C ALA A 360 -18.61 22.88 11.74
N GLU A 361 -18.36 22.85 10.43
CA GLU A 361 -19.35 22.89 9.36
C GLU A 361 -19.86 21.48 8.98
N GLY A 362 -19.29 20.43 9.57
CA GLY A 362 -19.66 19.04 9.28
C GLY A 362 -18.97 18.46 8.04
N LEU A 363 -17.88 19.07 7.57
CA LEU A 363 -17.11 18.62 6.41
C LEU A 363 -15.98 17.69 6.83
N PRO A 364 -15.64 16.68 5.99
CA PRO A 364 -14.54 15.76 6.25
C PRO A 364 -13.18 16.46 6.33
N VAL A 365 -12.40 16.06 7.34
CA VAL A 365 -11.04 16.50 7.60
C VAL A 365 -10.18 15.28 7.95
N LEU A 366 -8.97 15.21 7.39
CA LEU A 366 -7.98 14.20 7.73
C LEU A 366 -6.93 14.79 8.66
N PHE A 367 -6.59 14.04 9.72
CA PHE A 367 -5.41 14.27 10.54
C PHE A 367 -4.41 13.15 10.27
N PHE A 368 -3.15 13.52 10.06
CA PHE A 368 -2.12 12.57 9.68
C PHE A 368 -0.80 12.90 10.37
N THR A 369 0.12 11.94 10.37
CA THR A 369 1.49 12.19 10.82
C THR A 369 2.34 12.63 9.64
N ALA A 370 2.84 13.86 9.70
CA ALA A 370 3.71 14.44 8.69
C ALA A 370 5.18 14.07 8.96
N GLY A 371 5.83 13.45 7.96
CA GLY A 371 7.24 13.09 7.97
C GLY A 371 8.13 14.13 7.29
N ASN A 372 9.09 14.67 8.03
CA ASN A 372 10.08 15.63 7.52
C ASN A 372 11.45 15.35 8.14
N ASP A 373 12.35 14.74 7.37
CA ASP A 373 13.68 14.33 7.87
C ASP A 373 14.61 15.52 8.16
N ASN A 374 14.24 16.73 7.71
CA ASN A 374 14.96 17.96 8.05
C ASN A 374 14.45 18.62 9.34
N ALA A 375 13.38 18.11 9.95
CA ALA A 375 12.82 18.60 11.20
C ALA A 375 13.31 17.80 12.42
N SER A 376 13.20 18.38 13.62
CA SER A 376 13.48 17.69 14.89
C SER A 376 12.40 18.04 15.93
N PRO A 377 11.52 17.09 16.28
CA PRO A 377 11.42 15.72 15.75
C PRO A 377 10.97 15.70 14.28
N ASN A 378 11.21 14.57 13.58
CA ASN A 378 10.82 14.40 12.17
C ASN A 378 9.35 13.96 12.00
N GLN A 379 8.60 13.86 13.10
CA GLN A 379 7.19 13.48 13.13
C GLN A 379 6.37 14.61 13.78
N SER A 380 5.26 14.98 13.16
CA SER A 380 4.30 15.96 13.71
C SER A 380 2.88 15.65 13.25
N VAL A 381 1.87 16.16 13.96
CA VAL A 381 0.47 16.02 13.53
C VAL A 381 0.13 17.17 12.60
N ALA A 382 -0.44 16.85 11.45
CA ALA A 382 -0.94 17.82 10.48
C ALA A 382 -2.38 17.50 10.05
N LEU A 383 -2.94 18.36 9.20
CA LEU A 383 -4.34 18.31 8.79
C LEU A 383 -4.51 18.60 7.30
N ALA A 384 -5.46 17.91 6.66
CA ALA A 384 -5.94 18.23 5.32
C ALA A 384 -7.46 18.37 5.29
N ARG A 385 -7.98 19.35 4.53
CA ARG A 385 -9.42 19.56 4.35
C ARG A 385 -9.87 19.09 2.98
N SER A 386 -11.05 18.50 2.92
CA SER A 386 -11.68 18.14 1.65
C SER A 386 -11.98 19.39 0.82
N THR A 387 -11.95 19.22 -0.50
CA THR A 387 -12.33 20.27 -1.46
C THR A 387 -13.81 20.24 -1.85
N TYR A 388 -14.60 19.41 -1.17
CA TYR A 388 -16.05 19.29 -1.37
C TYR A 388 -16.80 20.64 -1.43
N PRO A 389 -16.49 21.66 -0.59
CA PRO A 389 -17.15 22.96 -0.70
C PRO A 389 -16.91 23.69 -2.02
N GLN A 390 -15.83 23.36 -2.73
CA GLN A 390 -15.43 23.97 -3.99
C GLN A 390 -15.93 23.19 -5.21
N ASP A 391 -15.94 21.85 -5.16
CA ASP A 391 -16.24 20.99 -6.31
C ASP A 391 -17.51 20.14 -6.17
N GLY A 392 -18.03 19.96 -4.96
CA GLY A 392 -19.18 19.08 -4.67
C GLY A 392 -18.90 17.60 -4.84
N ASP A 393 -17.62 17.19 -4.89
CA ASP A 393 -17.22 15.80 -5.14
C ASP A 393 -17.32 14.93 -3.89
N ALA A 394 -18.36 14.10 -3.83
CA ALA A 394 -18.61 13.19 -2.72
C ALA A 394 -17.60 12.03 -2.66
N ASP A 395 -16.79 11.80 -3.69
CA ASP A 395 -15.69 10.82 -3.63
C ASP A 395 -14.50 11.36 -2.82
N LEU A 396 -14.46 12.67 -2.55
CA LEU A 396 -13.38 13.33 -1.79
C LEU A 396 -12.00 13.06 -2.39
N ILE A 397 -11.86 13.20 -3.71
CA ILE A 397 -10.62 12.90 -4.42
C ILE A 397 -9.50 13.90 -4.06
N GLN A 398 -9.85 15.16 -3.80
CA GLN A 398 -8.88 16.24 -3.62
C GLN A 398 -8.89 16.80 -2.20
N TRP A 399 -7.69 16.94 -1.63
CA TRP A 399 -7.46 17.40 -0.26
C TRP A 399 -6.43 18.54 -0.23
N ILE A 400 -6.69 19.56 0.58
CA ILE A 400 -5.77 20.69 0.79
C ILE A 400 -5.14 20.58 2.17
N LYS A 401 -3.83 20.32 2.22
CA LYS A 401 -3.04 20.33 3.45
C LYS A 401 -3.00 21.73 4.06
N HIS A 402 -3.22 21.82 5.37
CA HIS A 402 -2.86 23.01 6.13
C HIS A 402 -1.33 23.16 6.10
N PRO A 403 -0.78 24.35 5.79
CA PRO A 403 0.64 24.49 5.45
C PRO A 403 1.62 24.22 6.61
N GLU A 404 1.16 24.33 7.86
CA GLU A 404 1.99 24.21 9.06
C GLU A 404 1.56 22.99 9.92
N PRO A 405 2.48 22.39 10.69
CA PRO A 405 2.11 21.34 11.64
C PRO A 405 1.20 21.90 12.75
N LEU A 406 0.21 21.11 13.15
CA LEU A 406 -0.75 21.46 14.21
C LEU A 406 -0.24 21.11 15.60
N ILE A 407 0.41 19.95 15.72
CA ILE A 407 1.00 19.48 16.98
C ILE A 407 2.44 19.06 16.72
N VAL A 408 3.37 19.82 17.30
CA VAL A 408 4.80 19.48 17.31
C VAL A 408 5.17 19.02 18.71
N GLN A 409 5.70 17.81 18.82
CA GLN A 409 6.12 17.25 20.10
C GLN A 409 7.25 18.09 20.70
N LYS A 410 7.09 18.44 21.98
CA LYS A 410 8.12 19.14 22.77
C LYS A 410 8.80 18.16 23.71
N LYS A 411 10.04 18.46 24.11
CA LYS A 411 10.72 17.68 25.16
C LYS A 411 9.87 17.67 26.44
N GLY A 412 9.73 16.50 27.06
CA GLY A 412 8.83 16.27 28.20
C GLY A 412 7.39 15.91 27.81
N MET A 413 7.07 15.81 26.50
CA MET A 413 5.81 15.26 26.00
C MET A 413 6.05 13.84 25.50
N GLY A 414 6.08 12.88 26.42
CA GLY A 414 6.37 11.48 26.08
C GLY A 414 7.80 11.28 25.53
N ALA A 415 8.01 10.15 24.85
CA ALA A 415 9.28 9.77 24.25
C ALA A 415 9.59 10.64 23.01
N PHE A 416 10.54 11.58 23.16
CA PHE A 416 10.86 12.53 22.10
C PHE A 416 11.41 11.85 20.84
N GLY A 417 10.74 12.05 19.70
CA GLY A 417 11.06 11.43 18.41
C GLY A 417 10.07 10.35 17.97
N ASP A 418 9.29 9.79 18.91
CA ASP A 418 8.22 8.84 18.64
C ASP A 418 6.88 9.53 18.91
N PHE A 419 6.25 10.06 17.87
CA PHE A 419 5.03 10.88 17.98
C PHE A 419 4.20 10.81 16.70
N ARG A 420 3.22 9.90 16.67
CA ARG A 420 2.48 9.57 15.45
C ARG A 420 1.07 9.05 15.70
N ASP A 421 0.35 8.85 14.61
CA ASP A 421 -0.97 8.23 14.51
C ASP A 421 -2.06 8.98 15.30
N PRO A 422 -2.37 10.25 14.92
CA PRO A 422 -3.39 11.01 15.60
C PRO A 422 -4.78 10.38 15.44
N PHE A 423 -5.48 10.13 16.54
CA PHE A 423 -6.90 9.80 16.57
C PHE A 423 -7.71 10.96 17.11
N VAL A 424 -8.52 11.57 16.25
CA VAL A 424 -9.26 12.81 16.55
C VAL A 424 -10.75 12.55 16.61
N TRP A 425 -11.39 13.00 17.69
CA TRP A 425 -12.85 12.96 17.81
C TRP A 425 -13.38 14.29 18.34
N LYS A 426 -14.67 14.52 18.08
CA LYS A 426 -15.42 15.66 18.61
C LYS A 426 -16.26 15.18 19.79
N ASP A 427 -16.26 15.95 20.87
CA ASP A 427 -17.14 15.76 22.01
C ASP A 427 -17.59 17.15 22.49
N ASP A 428 -18.91 17.35 22.51
CA ASP A 428 -19.56 18.66 22.60
C ASP A 428 -19.02 19.66 21.54
N ASP A 429 -18.61 20.86 21.96
CA ASP A 429 -18.06 21.91 21.08
C ASP A 429 -16.53 21.85 20.94
N SER A 430 -15.90 20.75 21.38
CA SER A 430 -14.44 20.61 21.44
C SER A 430 -13.95 19.42 20.62
N TRP A 431 -12.72 19.52 20.13
CA TRP A 431 -12.00 18.41 19.53
C TRP A 431 -10.92 17.91 20.46
N TYR A 432 -10.73 16.60 20.45
CA TYR A 432 -9.73 15.91 21.25
C TYR A 432 -8.91 15.01 20.33
N ALA A 433 -7.63 14.86 20.66
CA ALA A 433 -6.73 14.00 19.91
C ALA A 433 -5.95 13.10 20.85
N LEU A 434 -5.80 11.83 20.47
CA LEU A 434 -4.76 10.95 20.99
C LEU A 434 -3.61 10.89 19.98
N VAL A 435 -2.37 10.86 20.46
CA VAL A 435 -1.19 10.63 19.61
C VAL A 435 -0.32 9.55 20.26
N GLY A 436 0.04 8.52 19.50
CA GLY A 436 0.91 7.44 19.93
C GLY A 436 2.33 7.92 20.21
N SER A 437 2.90 7.44 21.32
CA SER A 437 4.23 7.79 21.83
C SER A 437 4.68 6.72 22.86
N GLY A 438 5.83 6.94 23.49
CA GLY A 438 6.18 6.36 24.79
C GLY A 438 6.19 7.39 25.93
N MET A 439 6.64 6.99 27.11
CA MET A 439 6.90 7.86 28.26
C MET A 439 8.39 7.93 28.63
N ASP A 440 8.81 9.09 29.16
CA ASP A 440 10.13 9.27 29.78
C ASP A 440 10.23 8.38 31.04
N GLY A 441 10.89 7.22 30.92
CA GLY A 441 10.97 6.19 31.98
C GLY A 441 10.53 4.79 31.53
N GLY A 442 9.96 4.68 30.33
CA GLY A 442 9.56 3.42 29.70
C GLY A 442 8.03 3.21 29.69
N GLY A 443 7.56 2.47 28.69
CA GLY A 443 6.16 2.16 28.45
C GLY A 443 5.54 3.00 27.33
N GLY A 444 4.84 2.32 26.41
CA GLY A 444 4.03 2.96 25.39
C GLY A 444 2.90 3.79 26.00
N ALA A 445 2.47 4.84 25.31
CA ALA A 445 1.43 5.74 25.78
C ALA A 445 0.65 6.38 24.64
N ALA A 446 -0.61 6.71 24.93
CA ALA A 446 -1.41 7.61 24.13
C ALA A 446 -1.40 9.00 24.80
N LEU A 447 -0.97 10.03 24.09
CA LEU A 447 -0.89 11.40 24.58
C LEU A 447 -2.15 12.19 24.22
N ALA A 448 -2.76 12.85 25.19
CA ALA A 448 -4.02 13.58 24.99
C ALA A 448 -3.81 15.06 24.67
N PHE A 449 -4.59 15.57 23.72
CA PHE A 449 -4.65 16.98 23.34
C PHE A 449 -6.11 17.44 23.22
N ALA A 450 -6.36 18.73 23.43
CA ALA A 450 -7.67 19.35 23.25
C ALA A 450 -7.58 20.64 22.42
N SER A 451 -8.59 20.91 21.61
CA SER A 451 -8.70 22.09 20.75
C SER A 451 -10.15 22.58 20.67
N GLN A 452 -10.33 23.87 20.38
CA GLN A 452 -11.63 24.51 20.10
C GLN A 452 -11.80 24.85 18.61
N ASP A 453 -10.76 24.69 17.80
CA ASP A 453 -10.73 25.15 16.41
C ASP A 453 -9.99 24.19 15.47
N MET A 454 -9.59 23.01 15.97
CA MET A 454 -8.78 21.99 15.29
C MET A 454 -7.36 22.43 14.92
N LEU A 455 -7.00 23.68 15.15
CA LEU A 455 -5.71 24.25 14.76
C LEU A 455 -4.79 24.42 15.97
N ASN A 456 -5.33 24.92 17.07
CA ASN A 456 -4.59 25.21 18.29
C ASN A 456 -4.85 24.10 19.32
N TRP A 457 -3.82 23.29 19.58
CA TRP A 457 -3.90 22.13 20.45
C TRP A 457 -3.17 22.35 21.78
N THR A 458 -3.84 22.00 22.87
CA THR A 458 -3.29 22.03 24.23
C THR A 458 -3.03 20.62 24.71
N TYR A 459 -1.76 20.29 25.00
CA TYR A 459 -1.39 19.02 25.64
C TYR A 459 -2.01 18.88 27.03
N LYS A 460 -2.61 17.73 27.32
CA LYS A 460 -3.30 17.44 28.58
C LYS A 460 -2.60 16.39 29.45
N GLY A 461 -1.54 15.76 28.95
CA GLY A 461 -0.86 14.66 29.62
C GLY A 461 -1.06 13.33 28.90
N PRO A 462 -0.55 12.22 29.47
CA PRO A 462 -0.89 10.89 28.98
C PRO A 462 -2.38 10.62 29.19
N PHE A 463 -3.08 10.24 28.12
CA PHE A 463 -4.43 9.71 28.19
C PHE A 463 -4.42 8.38 28.95
N TYR A 464 -3.47 7.52 28.58
CA TYR A 464 -3.17 6.25 29.21
C TYR A 464 -1.73 5.83 28.86
N GLN A 465 -1.10 5.03 29.73
CA GLN A 465 0.25 4.53 29.53
C GLN A 465 0.38 3.09 30.01
N ALA A 466 1.28 2.33 29.38
CA ALA A 466 1.62 0.98 29.77
C ALA A 466 2.31 0.95 31.14
N ASP A 467 1.94 -0.03 31.98
CA ASP A 467 2.79 -0.50 33.07
C ASP A 467 3.72 -1.58 32.53
N ILE A 468 4.81 -1.17 31.87
CA ILE A 468 5.77 -2.09 31.22
C ILE A 468 6.52 -2.99 32.22
N GLN A 469 6.51 -2.66 33.52
CA GLN A 469 7.09 -3.54 34.54
C GLN A 469 6.22 -4.77 34.77
N ARG A 470 4.90 -4.59 34.71
CA ARG A 470 3.93 -5.66 34.88
C ARG A 470 3.58 -6.35 33.56
N PHE A 471 3.50 -5.58 32.47
CA PHE A 471 3.10 -6.04 31.14
C PHE A 471 4.16 -5.65 30.09
N PRO A 472 5.33 -6.30 30.09
CA PRO A 472 6.46 -5.89 29.24
C PRO A 472 6.16 -5.96 27.73
N TYR A 473 5.27 -6.86 27.32
CA TYR A 473 4.81 -7.01 25.94
C TYR A 473 4.05 -5.79 25.39
N LEU A 474 3.64 -4.85 26.25
CA LEU A 474 3.04 -3.58 25.81
C LEU A 474 4.06 -2.57 25.28
N GLY A 475 5.34 -2.93 25.25
CA GLY A 475 6.36 -2.20 24.50
C GLY A 475 6.70 -0.82 25.02
N PRO A 476 7.79 -0.22 24.52
CA PRO A 476 8.18 1.14 24.87
C PRO A 476 7.35 2.22 24.17
N ILE A 477 6.72 1.93 23.03
CA ILE A 477 5.98 2.88 22.20
C ILE A 477 4.62 2.26 21.82
N TRP A 478 3.57 3.08 21.73
CA TRP A 478 2.29 2.71 21.15
C TRP A 478 2.03 3.44 19.84
N GLU A 479 1.49 2.71 18.87
CA GLU A 479 0.96 3.19 17.60
C GLU A 479 -0.57 3.10 17.61
N LEU A 480 -1.18 3.90 16.73
CA LEU A 480 -2.60 3.81 16.37
C LEU A 480 -3.55 3.72 17.58
N PRO A 481 -3.50 4.67 18.54
CA PRO A 481 -4.48 4.70 19.62
C PRO A 481 -5.88 4.98 19.06
N VAL A 482 -6.87 4.14 19.38
CA VAL A 482 -8.27 4.33 18.95
C VAL A 482 -9.18 4.35 20.18
N PHE A 483 -10.12 5.30 20.21
CA PHE A 483 -11.02 5.49 21.35
C PHE A 483 -12.48 5.56 20.90
N LEU A 484 -13.29 4.55 21.29
CA LEU A 484 -14.68 4.41 20.83
C LEU A 484 -15.66 4.27 22.00
N PRO A 485 -16.88 4.85 21.93
CA PRO A 485 -17.89 4.67 22.96
C PRO A 485 -18.51 3.28 22.90
N LEU A 486 -18.65 2.59 24.03
CA LEU A 486 -19.29 1.26 24.11
C LEU A 486 -20.71 1.28 24.69
N GLY A 487 -21.25 2.46 24.99
CA GLY A 487 -22.57 2.62 25.61
C GLY A 487 -22.50 2.58 27.13
N LYS A 488 -23.55 2.06 27.78
CA LYS A 488 -23.63 1.97 29.25
C LYS A 488 -23.65 0.53 29.71
N ASP A 489 -22.96 0.25 30.81
CA ASP A 489 -23.05 -1.05 31.48
C ASP A 489 -24.38 -1.24 32.21
N LYS A 490 -24.55 -2.39 32.86
CA LYS A 490 -25.74 -2.75 33.65
C LYS A 490 -26.00 -1.81 34.83
N GLN A 491 -24.98 -1.09 35.30
CA GLN A 491 -25.05 -0.11 36.38
C GLN A 491 -25.34 1.31 35.85
N GLY A 492 -25.44 1.48 34.54
CA GLY A 492 -25.70 2.76 33.88
C GLY A 492 -24.47 3.65 33.71
N VAL A 493 -23.27 3.10 33.92
CA VAL A 493 -21.98 3.80 33.77
C VAL A 493 -21.56 3.76 32.31
N SER A 494 -21.19 4.92 31.75
CA SER A 494 -20.70 5.00 30.37
C SER A 494 -19.34 4.30 30.24
N LYS A 495 -19.23 3.40 29.26
CA LYS A 495 -18.02 2.64 28.95
C LYS A 495 -17.46 3.03 27.60
N TYR A 496 -16.15 2.89 27.47
CA TYR A 496 -15.39 3.16 26.27
C TYR A 496 -14.37 2.06 26.02
N LEU A 497 -14.03 1.88 24.76
CA LEU A 497 -12.98 1.02 24.26
C LEU A 497 -11.75 1.86 23.94
N LEU A 498 -10.59 1.49 24.50
CA LEU A 498 -9.29 1.98 24.06
C LEU A 498 -8.56 0.81 23.38
N LEU A 499 -8.12 1.00 22.13
CA LEU A 499 -7.29 0.05 21.37
C LEU A 499 -5.93 0.70 21.10
N VAL A 500 -4.86 -0.08 21.12
CA VAL A 500 -3.49 0.36 20.76
C VAL A 500 -2.71 -0.78 20.11
N SER A 501 -1.68 -0.43 19.33
CA SER A 501 -0.67 -1.38 18.87
C SER A 501 0.71 -1.09 19.45
N PRO A 502 1.25 -1.96 20.34
CA PRO A 502 2.61 -1.83 20.84
C PRO A 502 3.67 -2.04 19.77
N VAL A 503 4.75 -1.25 19.83
CA VAL A 503 5.93 -1.44 18.98
C VAL A 503 7.23 -1.18 19.74
N GLY A 504 8.32 -1.60 19.11
CA GLY A 504 9.67 -1.47 19.65
C GLY A 504 10.13 -2.72 20.39
N LYS A 505 11.31 -2.64 21.00
CA LYS A 505 11.98 -3.80 21.57
C LYS A 505 11.14 -4.44 22.70
N GLY A 506 10.80 -5.72 22.53
CA GLY A 506 10.06 -6.52 23.51
C GLY A 506 8.54 -6.29 23.48
N ALA A 507 8.05 -5.53 22.51
CA ALA A 507 6.62 -5.39 22.26
C ALA A 507 6.09 -6.60 21.47
N ASP A 508 4.90 -7.05 21.83
CA ASP A 508 4.11 -7.94 20.98
C ASP A 508 3.26 -7.03 20.07
N VAL A 509 3.51 -7.10 18.76
CA VAL A 509 2.85 -6.21 17.79
C VAL A 509 1.48 -6.79 17.46
N GLU A 510 0.53 -6.48 18.35
CA GLU A 510 -0.86 -6.93 18.30
C GLU A 510 -1.81 -5.76 18.58
N VAL A 511 -3.12 -6.01 18.51
CA VAL A 511 -4.12 -5.05 19.02
C VAL A 511 -4.54 -5.44 20.44
N PHE A 512 -4.07 -4.63 21.39
CA PHE A 512 -4.51 -4.71 22.78
C PHE A 512 -5.63 -3.72 23.06
N TYR A 513 -6.54 -4.09 23.95
CA TYR A 513 -7.63 -3.24 24.35
C TYR A 513 -7.90 -3.23 25.85
N TRP A 514 -8.58 -2.16 26.26
CA TRP A 514 -9.20 -2.01 27.56
C TRP A 514 -10.63 -1.50 27.44
N ILE A 515 -11.50 -1.94 28.35
CA ILE A 515 -12.80 -1.32 28.60
C ILE A 515 -12.67 -0.46 29.86
N GLY A 516 -13.20 0.76 29.83
CA GLY A 516 -13.06 1.68 30.93
C GLY A 516 -13.93 2.93 30.81
N GLN A 517 -13.57 3.95 31.58
CA GLN A 517 -14.27 5.22 31.67
C GLN A 517 -13.36 6.37 31.23
N LEU A 518 -13.98 7.40 30.67
CA LEU A 518 -13.32 8.67 30.41
C LEU A 518 -13.47 9.60 31.62
N ASP A 519 -12.36 10.01 32.23
CA ASP A 519 -12.36 11.19 33.10
C ASP A 519 -12.25 12.45 32.23
N LYS A 520 -13.39 13.10 31.96
CA LYS A 520 -13.44 14.32 31.15
C LYS A 520 -12.69 15.50 31.78
N HIS A 521 -12.48 15.52 33.10
CA HIS A 521 -11.78 16.63 33.76
C HIS A 521 -10.27 16.57 33.52
N SER A 522 -9.66 15.39 33.72
CA SER A 522 -8.23 15.19 33.46
C SER A 522 -7.92 14.83 32.00
N LEU A 523 -8.93 14.46 31.22
CA LEU A 523 -8.80 13.85 29.88
C LEU A 523 -7.90 12.61 29.94
N SER A 524 -8.27 11.67 30.80
CA SER A 524 -7.57 10.39 30.97
C SER A 524 -8.52 9.20 30.93
N PHE A 525 -7.97 8.04 30.62
CA PHE A 525 -8.69 6.78 30.58
C PHE A 525 -8.49 6.00 31.89
N LEU A 526 -9.61 5.56 32.45
CA LEU A 526 -9.66 4.76 33.67
C LEU A 526 -10.12 3.35 33.30
N PRO A 527 -9.19 2.38 33.13
CA PRO A 527 -9.57 1.03 32.77
C PRO A 527 -10.31 0.34 33.91
N ASP A 528 -11.31 -0.48 33.58
CA ASP A 528 -12.00 -1.33 34.57
C ASP A 528 -11.09 -2.43 35.12
N GLN A 529 -10.10 -2.86 34.31
CA GLN A 529 -9.08 -3.83 34.64
C GLN A 529 -7.73 -3.37 34.11
N GLU A 530 -6.67 -3.49 34.91
CA GLU A 530 -5.34 -3.02 34.49
C GLU A 530 -4.71 -3.92 33.41
N GLU A 531 -5.00 -5.22 33.43
CA GLU A 531 -4.47 -6.16 32.45
C GLU A 531 -5.15 -5.98 31.09
N PRO A 532 -4.38 -5.68 30.03
CA PRO A 532 -4.92 -5.57 28.68
C PRO A 532 -5.51 -6.89 28.21
N GLN A 533 -6.38 -6.82 27.22
CA GLN A 533 -6.90 -7.99 26.52
C GLN A 533 -6.53 -7.92 25.04
N LEU A 534 -6.20 -9.05 24.44
CA LEU A 534 -6.08 -9.17 22.99
C LEU A 534 -7.47 -9.21 22.35
N ILE A 535 -7.73 -8.41 21.32
CA ILE A 535 -9.00 -8.48 20.58
C ILE A 535 -9.01 -9.68 19.61
N ASP A 536 -7.86 -9.94 19.00
CA ASP A 536 -7.58 -11.06 18.11
C ASP A 536 -6.44 -11.90 18.72
N VAL A 537 -6.53 -13.23 18.59
CA VAL A 537 -5.53 -14.16 19.16
C VAL A 537 -4.64 -14.84 18.12
N GLY A 538 -4.72 -14.42 16.87
CA GLY A 538 -3.81 -14.82 15.80
C GLY A 538 -2.55 -13.96 15.80
N ASP A 539 -1.40 -14.61 15.93
CA ASP A 539 -0.08 -13.96 16.05
C ASP A 539 0.27 -13.14 14.79
N PHE A 540 0.59 -11.86 15.00
CA PHE A 540 1.15 -10.88 14.09
C PHE A 540 0.31 -10.53 12.85
N HIS A 541 -0.98 -10.87 12.80
CA HIS A 541 -1.81 -10.58 11.62
C HIS A 541 -2.79 -9.44 11.83
N PHE A 542 -3.56 -9.46 12.91
CA PHE A 542 -4.53 -8.42 13.24
C PHE A 542 -3.80 -7.29 13.98
N THR A 543 -3.34 -6.28 13.24
CA THR A 543 -2.58 -5.16 13.79
C THR A 543 -3.14 -3.83 13.30
N GLY A 544 -2.61 -2.73 13.82
CA GLY A 544 -2.89 -1.39 13.36
C GLY A 544 -4.38 -1.01 13.34
N PRO A 545 -5.00 -0.82 14.52
CA PRO A 545 -6.43 -0.58 14.61
C PRO A 545 -6.81 0.81 14.14
N SER A 546 -7.96 0.90 13.49
CA SER A 546 -8.68 2.15 13.26
C SER A 546 -10.16 1.94 13.52
N GLY A 547 -10.92 3.01 13.71
CA GLY A 547 -12.35 2.85 13.90
C GLY A 547 -13.15 4.14 13.85
N MET A 548 -14.46 3.97 13.72
CA MET A 548 -15.45 5.04 13.69
C MET A 548 -16.73 4.62 14.39
N VAL A 549 -17.53 5.60 14.79
CA VAL A 549 -18.96 5.39 15.06
C VAL A 549 -19.69 5.59 13.74
N ASP A 550 -20.33 4.54 13.23
CA ASP A 550 -21.15 4.62 12.03
C ASP A 550 -22.32 5.58 12.25
N PRO A 551 -22.37 6.73 11.55
CA PRO A 551 -23.45 7.69 11.75
C PRO A 551 -24.81 7.17 11.24
N LYS A 552 -24.84 6.13 10.38
CA LYS A 552 -26.09 5.53 9.90
C LYS A 552 -26.75 4.64 10.94
N THR A 553 -25.97 3.83 11.66
CA THR A 553 -26.50 2.81 12.57
C THR A 553 -26.15 3.02 14.04
N GLY A 554 -25.18 3.88 14.34
CA GLY A 554 -24.60 4.05 15.68
C GLY A 554 -23.71 2.88 16.14
N ARG A 555 -23.32 1.97 15.24
CA ARG A 555 -22.41 0.86 15.55
C ARG A 555 -20.98 1.39 15.62
N ASN A 556 -20.15 0.81 16.49
CA ASN A 556 -18.72 1.06 16.45
C ASN A 556 -18.09 0.09 15.46
N ILE A 557 -17.46 0.62 14.42
CA ILE A 557 -16.80 -0.17 13.39
C ILE A 557 -15.29 -0.06 13.58
N VAL A 558 -14.61 -1.20 13.60
CA VAL A 558 -13.15 -1.32 13.66
C VAL A 558 -12.63 -1.91 12.36
N PHE A 559 -11.53 -1.36 11.88
CA PHE A 559 -10.76 -1.84 10.73
C PHE A 559 -9.32 -2.11 11.18
N THR A 560 -8.66 -3.06 10.52
CA THR A 560 -7.28 -3.44 10.80
C THR A 560 -6.55 -3.85 9.53
N ILE A 561 -5.22 -3.90 9.60
CA ILE A 561 -4.46 -4.68 8.63
C ILE A 561 -4.53 -6.17 8.99
N ALA A 562 -4.48 -7.00 7.96
CA ALA A 562 -4.11 -8.39 8.02
C ALA A 562 -2.71 -8.58 7.41
N GLN A 563 -1.67 -8.56 8.26
CA GLN A 563 -0.29 -8.58 7.78
C GLN A 563 0.04 -9.88 7.02
N GLY A 564 0.76 -9.75 5.92
CA GLY A 564 1.34 -10.89 5.20
C GLY A 564 2.51 -11.52 5.97
N ASP A 565 2.84 -12.76 5.62
CA ASP A 565 3.94 -13.55 6.19
C ASP A 565 4.97 -13.94 5.11
N ARG A 566 4.87 -13.28 3.95
CA ARG A 566 5.68 -13.59 2.77
C ARG A 566 7.07 -13.00 2.89
N THR A 567 7.99 -13.60 2.14
CA THR A 567 9.30 -12.99 1.93
C THR A 567 9.21 -11.92 0.85
N SER A 568 10.16 -10.98 0.87
CA SER A 568 10.29 -9.96 -0.18
C SER A 568 10.39 -10.55 -1.59
N GLU A 569 10.95 -11.76 -1.75
CA GLU A 569 10.98 -12.45 -3.06
C GLU A 569 9.58 -12.86 -3.51
N LEU A 570 8.77 -13.43 -2.61
CA LEU A 570 7.39 -13.83 -2.94
C LEU A 570 6.49 -12.60 -3.13
N GLU A 571 6.73 -11.52 -2.38
CA GLU A 571 6.04 -10.25 -2.58
C GLU A 571 6.39 -9.62 -3.94
N TYR A 572 7.66 -9.69 -4.35
CA TYR A 572 8.09 -9.27 -5.69
C TYR A 572 7.35 -10.05 -6.78
N GLN A 573 7.29 -11.38 -6.66
CA GLN A 573 6.62 -12.29 -7.59
C GLN A 573 5.10 -12.13 -7.60
N ALA A 574 4.48 -11.82 -6.46
CA ALA A 574 3.05 -11.57 -6.34
C ALA A 574 2.65 -10.17 -6.83
N GLY A 575 3.55 -9.19 -6.72
CA GLY A 575 3.28 -7.78 -7.06
C GLY A 575 2.37 -7.05 -6.07
N TRP A 576 2.05 -7.66 -4.93
CA TRP A 576 1.30 -7.05 -3.84
C TRP A 576 1.78 -7.55 -2.47
N ALA A 577 1.53 -6.75 -1.44
CA ALA A 577 1.81 -7.10 -0.05
C ALA A 577 0.71 -6.55 0.88
N HIS A 578 0.30 -7.40 1.83
CA HIS A 578 -0.76 -7.16 2.82
C HIS A 578 -2.18 -6.91 2.27
N ASN A 579 -3.17 -6.90 3.16
CA ASN A 579 -4.57 -6.50 2.92
C ASN A 579 -5.20 -6.03 4.24
N GLY A 580 -6.38 -5.44 4.20
CA GLY A 580 -7.19 -5.20 5.40
C GLY A 580 -7.83 -6.48 5.92
N GLY A 581 -8.17 -6.51 7.21
CA GLY A 581 -9.12 -7.46 7.77
C GLY A 581 -10.57 -7.11 7.40
N LEU A 582 -11.52 -7.96 7.79
CA LEU A 582 -12.94 -7.64 7.64
C LEU A 582 -13.35 -6.44 8.53
N PRO A 583 -14.33 -5.62 8.11
CA PRO A 583 -14.91 -4.61 8.98
C PRO A 583 -15.63 -5.26 10.16
N LEU A 584 -15.37 -4.79 11.38
CA LEU A 584 -15.88 -5.40 12.61
C LEU A 584 -16.79 -4.47 13.37
N SER A 585 -17.96 -4.95 13.77
CA SER A 585 -18.80 -4.31 14.77
C SER A 585 -18.34 -4.71 16.18
N VAL A 586 -18.01 -3.71 17.01
CA VAL A 586 -17.65 -3.92 18.42
C VAL A 586 -18.67 -3.31 19.38
N TYR A 587 -18.99 -4.02 20.46
CA TYR A 587 -20.06 -3.62 21.38
C TYR A 587 -19.83 -4.10 22.82
N LEU A 588 -20.47 -3.47 23.81
CA LEU A 588 -20.46 -3.96 25.18
C LEU A 588 -21.48 -5.07 25.36
N ARG A 589 -21.03 -6.26 25.75
CA ARG A 589 -21.92 -7.36 26.09
C ARG A 589 -22.57 -7.15 27.45
N GLU A 590 -23.69 -7.84 27.68
CA GLU A 590 -24.38 -7.81 28.97
C GLU A 590 -23.53 -8.32 30.15
N ASP A 591 -22.55 -9.19 29.90
CA ASP A 591 -21.63 -9.70 30.93
C ASP A 591 -20.44 -8.75 31.19
N GLY A 592 -20.38 -7.61 30.50
CA GLY A 592 -19.32 -6.60 30.61
C GLY A 592 -18.10 -6.86 29.74
N ARG A 593 -18.07 -7.95 28.96
CA ARG A 593 -16.98 -8.23 28.00
C ARG A 593 -17.18 -7.49 26.68
N LEU A 594 -16.11 -7.39 25.90
CA LEU A 594 -16.18 -6.90 24.53
C LEU A 594 -16.87 -7.95 23.65
N GLY A 595 -17.84 -7.50 22.86
CA GLY A 595 -18.41 -8.24 21.75
C GLY A 595 -17.73 -7.81 20.45
N ILE A 596 -17.45 -8.78 19.58
CA ILE A 596 -16.80 -8.60 18.28
C ILE A 596 -17.45 -9.51 17.25
N GLU A 597 -17.97 -8.92 16.18
CA GLU A 597 -18.61 -9.64 15.07
C GLU A 597 -18.32 -8.92 13.75
N PRO A 598 -18.16 -9.62 12.62
CA PRO A 598 -18.12 -9.00 11.30
C PRO A 598 -19.39 -8.21 11.01
N VAL A 599 -19.28 -7.16 10.22
CA VAL A 599 -20.46 -6.38 9.83
C VAL A 599 -21.45 -7.26 9.06
N GLN A 600 -22.74 -7.10 9.36
CA GLN A 600 -23.81 -7.87 8.73
C GLN A 600 -23.88 -7.65 7.22
N GLU A 601 -23.40 -6.52 6.73
CA GLU A 601 -23.37 -6.19 5.31
C GLU A 601 -22.61 -7.22 4.46
N LEU A 602 -21.66 -7.97 5.05
CA LEU A 602 -20.94 -9.05 4.37
C LEU A 602 -21.86 -10.18 3.90
N GLU A 603 -23.06 -10.32 4.50
CA GLU A 603 -24.06 -11.29 4.05
C GLU A 603 -24.50 -11.06 2.59
N SER A 604 -24.32 -9.85 2.06
CA SER A 604 -24.58 -9.52 0.65
C SER A 604 -23.69 -10.29 -0.33
N LEU A 605 -22.51 -10.75 0.11
CA LEU A 605 -21.58 -11.54 -0.70
C LEU A 605 -21.94 -13.02 -0.75
N ARG A 606 -22.89 -13.49 0.07
CA ARG A 606 -23.28 -14.91 0.09
C ARG A 606 -23.82 -15.33 -1.27
N GLY A 607 -23.11 -16.26 -1.90
CA GLY A 607 -23.53 -16.98 -3.09
C GLY A 607 -24.34 -18.22 -2.74
N ALA A 608 -24.04 -19.34 -3.42
CA ALA A 608 -24.76 -20.59 -3.21
C ALA A 608 -24.50 -21.12 -1.79
N LYS A 609 -25.58 -21.47 -1.08
CA LYS A 609 -25.48 -22.25 0.16
C LYS A 609 -25.08 -23.68 -0.19
N ARG A 610 -23.85 -24.06 0.15
CA ARG A 610 -23.24 -25.36 -0.16
C ARG A 610 -23.68 -26.46 0.80
N LEU A 611 -23.89 -26.10 2.06
CA LEU A 611 -24.25 -27.05 3.11
C LEU A 611 -25.14 -26.39 4.16
N SER A 612 -26.10 -27.15 4.69
CA SER A 612 -26.82 -26.83 5.92
C SER A 612 -27.17 -28.15 6.61
N ILE A 613 -26.59 -28.37 7.77
CA ILE A 613 -26.76 -29.61 8.55
C ILE A 613 -26.97 -29.30 10.03
N GLN A 614 -27.64 -30.21 10.70
CA GLN A 614 -27.90 -30.14 12.15
C GLN A 614 -27.78 -31.52 12.77
N ASP A 615 -27.34 -31.55 14.02
CA ASP A 615 -27.27 -32.73 14.88
C ASP A 615 -26.61 -33.95 14.19
N LYS A 616 -25.39 -33.76 13.68
CA LYS A 616 -24.59 -34.79 13.01
C LYS A 616 -23.37 -35.19 13.83
N SER A 617 -23.03 -36.47 13.82
CA SER A 617 -21.69 -36.91 14.25
C SER A 617 -20.62 -36.37 13.30
N LEU A 618 -19.36 -36.29 13.76
CA LEU A 618 -18.25 -35.84 12.91
C LEU A 618 -18.15 -36.65 11.60
N ALA A 619 -18.32 -37.97 11.68
CA ALA A 619 -18.24 -38.85 10.51
C ALA A 619 -19.38 -38.59 9.49
N GLU A 620 -20.59 -38.32 9.96
CA GLU A 620 -21.72 -37.98 9.07
C GLU A 620 -21.51 -36.61 8.42
N ALA A 621 -21.02 -35.61 9.18
CA ALA A 621 -20.70 -34.29 8.66
C ALA A 621 -19.59 -34.37 7.59
N ASN A 622 -18.50 -35.08 7.87
CA ASN A 622 -17.38 -35.23 6.93
C ASN A 622 -17.76 -36.00 5.66
N ASN A 623 -18.73 -36.91 5.71
CA ASN A 623 -19.24 -37.54 4.49
C ASN A 623 -19.98 -36.56 3.57
N LEU A 624 -20.63 -35.54 4.13
CA LEU A 624 -21.31 -34.50 3.37
C LEU A 624 -20.33 -33.41 2.89
N LEU A 625 -19.26 -33.15 3.64
CA LEU A 625 -18.23 -32.17 3.26
C LEU A 625 -17.38 -32.61 2.06
N LYS A 626 -17.35 -33.89 1.69
CA LYS A 626 -16.62 -34.38 0.50
C LYS A 626 -16.99 -33.67 -0.80
N ASP A 627 -18.23 -33.19 -0.88
CA ASP A 627 -18.76 -32.48 -2.05
C ASP A 627 -18.66 -30.95 -1.92
N VAL A 628 -18.10 -30.44 -0.82
CA VAL A 628 -17.89 -29.00 -0.57
C VAL A 628 -16.42 -28.67 -0.77
N GLN A 629 -16.14 -27.84 -1.78
CA GLN A 629 -14.80 -27.36 -2.09
C GLN A 629 -14.86 -25.85 -2.36
N GLY A 630 -13.90 -25.10 -1.83
CA GLY A 630 -13.77 -23.67 -2.10
C GLY A 630 -12.61 -23.00 -1.37
N ASP A 631 -12.15 -21.90 -1.96
CA ASP A 631 -11.15 -20.98 -1.39
C ASP A 631 -11.76 -19.63 -0.99
N MET A 632 -13.08 -19.45 -1.18
CA MET A 632 -13.88 -18.29 -0.80
C MET A 632 -15.19 -18.75 -0.16
N LEU A 633 -15.21 -18.91 1.16
CA LEU A 633 -16.34 -19.48 1.90
C LEU A 633 -16.64 -18.68 3.17
N GLU A 634 -17.92 -18.59 3.50
CA GLU A 634 -18.39 -18.28 4.85
C GLU A 634 -18.88 -19.59 5.49
N ILE A 635 -18.42 -19.88 6.70
CA ILE A 635 -18.77 -21.08 7.46
C ILE A 635 -19.26 -20.67 8.84
N GLN A 636 -20.49 -21.04 9.19
CA GLN A 636 -21.01 -20.92 10.55
C GLN A 636 -21.12 -22.32 11.15
N LEU A 637 -20.48 -22.53 12.29
CA LEU A 637 -20.30 -23.86 12.89
C LEU A 637 -20.53 -23.82 14.40
N GLU A 638 -21.39 -24.70 14.90
CA GLU A 638 -21.56 -24.93 16.33
C GLU A 638 -21.21 -26.38 16.68
N LEU A 639 -20.29 -26.55 17.63
CA LEU A 639 -19.81 -27.86 18.07
C LEU A 639 -20.11 -28.10 19.55
N VAL A 640 -20.61 -29.29 19.86
CA VAL A 640 -20.82 -29.77 21.23
C VAL A 640 -19.73 -30.78 21.57
N PRO A 641 -18.93 -30.52 22.61
CA PRO A 641 -17.91 -31.45 23.07
C PRO A 641 -18.57 -32.68 23.69
N GLY A 642 -18.42 -33.84 23.07
CA GLY A 642 -18.83 -35.12 23.66
C GLY A 642 -17.75 -35.64 24.60
N SER A 643 -16.93 -36.56 24.11
CA SER A 643 -15.73 -37.03 24.79
C SER A 643 -14.44 -36.38 24.26
N ALA A 644 -14.55 -35.45 23.29
CA ALA A 644 -13.43 -34.74 22.70
C ALA A 644 -12.87 -33.68 23.67
N GLY A 645 -11.54 -33.67 23.84
CA GLY A 645 -10.80 -32.62 24.54
C GLY A 645 -10.36 -31.49 23.60
N GLN A 646 -10.25 -31.78 22.30
CA GLN A 646 -10.00 -30.82 21.25
C GLN A 646 -10.93 -31.07 20.07
N LEU A 647 -11.43 -30.00 19.46
CA LEU A 647 -12.31 -30.07 18.31
C LEU A 647 -12.27 -28.80 17.47
N GLY A 648 -12.61 -28.92 16.19
CA GLY A 648 -12.63 -27.81 15.25
C GLY A 648 -12.82 -28.24 13.81
N ILE A 649 -12.14 -27.55 12.90
CA ILE A 649 -12.29 -27.72 11.45
C ILE A 649 -10.95 -27.49 10.75
N LYS A 650 -10.66 -28.33 9.77
CA LYS A 650 -9.59 -28.11 8.81
C LYS A 650 -10.16 -27.41 7.58
N VAL A 651 -9.42 -26.42 7.11
CA VAL A 651 -9.70 -25.68 5.88
C VAL A 651 -8.51 -25.80 4.93
N ARG A 652 -8.73 -25.51 3.65
CA ARG A 652 -7.70 -25.58 2.60
C ARG A 652 -6.98 -26.93 2.60
N GLN A 653 -7.76 -28.00 2.73
CA GLN A 653 -7.23 -29.36 2.78
C GLN A 653 -7.06 -29.92 1.37
N SER A 654 -5.88 -30.45 1.04
CA SER A 654 -5.67 -31.22 -0.20
C SER A 654 -6.32 -32.61 -0.09
N PRO A 655 -6.69 -33.27 -1.21
CA PRO A 655 -7.40 -34.56 -1.17
C PRO A 655 -6.69 -35.69 -0.39
N ASP A 656 -5.37 -35.61 -0.25
CA ASP A 656 -4.50 -36.53 0.47
C ASP A 656 -4.13 -36.04 1.89
N GLY A 657 -4.55 -34.84 2.28
CA GLY A 657 -4.24 -34.23 3.58
C GLY A 657 -2.78 -33.80 3.76
N GLU A 658 -2.05 -33.65 2.65
CA GLU A 658 -0.68 -33.16 2.65
C GLU A 658 -0.58 -31.67 2.95
N GLU A 659 -1.51 -30.87 2.43
CA GLU A 659 -1.74 -29.48 2.85
C GLU A 659 -3.06 -29.37 3.61
N GLU A 660 -3.05 -28.70 4.77
CA GLU A 660 -4.23 -28.39 5.58
C GLU A 660 -3.92 -27.27 6.58
N THR A 661 -4.93 -26.48 6.94
CA THR A 661 -4.88 -25.55 8.07
C THR A 661 -5.93 -25.95 9.09
N LEU A 662 -5.53 -26.32 10.31
CA LEU A 662 -6.45 -26.79 11.35
C LEU A 662 -6.79 -25.67 12.32
N LEU A 663 -8.04 -25.23 12.32
CA LEU A 663 -8.63 -24.40 13.36
C LEU A 663 -9.20 -25.30 14.45
N PHE A 664 -8.83 -25.10 15.71
CA PHE A 664 -9.33 -25.92 16.80
C PHE A 664 -9.43 -25.16 18.13
N TYR A 665 -10.26 -25.69 19.02
CA TYR A 665 -10.37 -25.23 20.39
C TYR A 665 -9.94 -26.36 21.33
N ASP A 666 -9.06 -26.02 22.28
CA ASP A 666 -8.68 -26.89 23.38
C ASP A 666 -9.54 -26.59 24.61
N LEU A 667 -10.34 -27.58 25.03
CA LEU A 667 -11.25 -27.44 26.16
C LEU A 667 -10.54 -27.49 27.50
N ASN A 668 -9.40 -28.15 27.59
CA ASN A 668 -8.64 -28.28 28.83
C ASN A 668 -7.91 -26.98 29.15
N GLU A 669 -7.35 -26.34 28.13
CA GLU A 669 -6.58 -25.10 28.26
C GLU A 669 -7.43 -23.83 28.02
N ALA A 670 -8.65 -23.98 27.51
CA ALA A 670 -9.53 -22.88 27.08
C ALA A 670 -8.86 -21.96 26.04
N MET A 671 -8.33 -22.58 24.98
CA MET A 671 -7.53 -21.91 23.95
C MET A 671 -8.15 -22.10 22.56
N LEU A 672 -8.34 -20.99 21.83
CA LEU A 672 -8.63 -21.00 20.40
C LEU A 672 -7.32 -20.91 19.64
N SER A 673 -7.07 -21.86 18.74
CA SER A 673 -5.79 -22.02 18.05
C SER A 673 -5.96 -22.36 16.57
N VAL A 674 -4.90 -22.07 15.80
CA VAL A 674 -4.72 -22.52 14.43
C VAL A 674 -3.36 -23.19 14.27
N ASP A 675 -3.35 -24.40 13.71
CA ASP A 675 -2.13 -25.10 13.31
C ASP A 675 -1.91 -24.90 11.81
N ARG A 676 -0.80 -24.23 11.48
CA ARG A 676 -0.36 -23.90 10.13
C ARG A 676 0.81 -24.75 9.66
N SER A 677 1.23 -25.76 10.43
CA SER A 677 2.40 -26.58 10.14
C SER A 677 2.32 -27.33 8.80
N LYS A 678 1.10 -27.54 8.29
CA LYS A 678 0.82 -28.13 6.98
C LYS A 678 0.09 -27.19 6.02
N THR A 679 0.04 -25.89 6.29
CA THR A 679 -0.71 -24.97 5.42
C THR A 679 -0.12 -24.92 4.00
N THR A 680 1.18 -25.14 3.86
CA THR A 680 1.87 -25.05 2.56
C THR A 680 3.09 -25.95 2.49
N GLN A 681 3.35 -26.50 1.31
CA GLN A 681 4.58 -27.18 0.94
C GLN A 681 5.55 -26.27 0.17
N HIS A 682 5.18 -25.02 -0.10
CA HIS A 682 6.03 -24.10 -0.86
C HIS A 682 7.28 -23.76 -0.03
N PRO A 683 8.51 -24.07 -0.50
CA PRO A 683 9.72 -23.97 0.30
C PRO A 683 10.11 -22.53 0.66
N GLY A 684 9.56 -21.54 -0.05
CA GLY A 684 9.78 -20.12 0.22
C GLY A 684 8.79 -19.49 1.19
N GLU A 685 7.67 -20.15 1.50
CA GLU A 685 6.65 -19.61 2.41
C GLU A 685 7.07 -19.83 3.87
N LYS A 686 6.88 -18.82 4.72
CA LYS A 686 7.29 -18.85 6.15
C LYS A 686 6.16 -19.26 7.09
N CYS A 687 4.92 -19.20 6.62
CA CYS A 687 3.73 -19.51 7.38
C CYS A 687 3.76 -20.96 7.92
N SER A 688 3.99 -21.12 9.23
CA SER A 688 4.05 -22.41 9.91
C SER A 688 3.80 -22.27 11.41
N GLY A 689 3.72 -23.40 12.10
CA GLY A 689 3.55 -23.47 13.56
C GLY A 689 2.11 -23.30 14.03
N VAL A 690 1.94 -23.29 15.35
CA VAL A 690 0.64 -23.12 16.01
C VAL A 690 0.60 -21.75 16.66
N GLN A 691 -0.48 -21.01 16.43
CA GLN A 691 -0.77 -19.74 17.10
C GLN A 691 -2.18 -19.77 17.69
N GLY A 692 -2.45 -18.91 18.66
CA GLY A 692 -3.74 -18.89 19.35
C GLY A 692 -3.67 -18.17 20.69
N GLY A 693 -4.81 -18.14 21.37
CA GLY A 693 -4.94 -17.45 22.64
C GLY A 693 -6.17 -17.85 23.42
N LYS A 694 -6.25 -17.33 24.64
CA LYS A 694 -7.26 -17.71 25.61
C LYS A 694 -8.66 -17.27 25.18
N LEU A 695 -9.61 -18.19 25.23
CA LEU A 695 -11.02 -17.97 24.99
C LEU A 695 -11.85 -18.71 26.05
N GLU A 696 -12.49 -17.98 26.95
CA GLU A 696 -13.35 -18.58 27.98
C GLU A 696 -14.81 -18.67 27.52
N LEU A 697 -15.27 -19.91 27.27
CA LEU A 697 -16.65 -20.18 26.82
C LEU A 697 -17.70 -20.19 27.95
N LEU A 698 -17.28 -20.25 29.22
CA LEU A 698 -18.18 -20.25 30.39
C LEU A 698 -19.33 -21.27 30.32
N GLY A 699 -19.08 -22.44 29.71
CA GLY A 699 -20.06 -23.53 29.57
C GLY A 699 -20.94 -23.45 28.33
N GLU A 700 -20.75 -22.46 27.45
CA GLU A 700 -21.37 -22.44 26.14
C GLU A 700 -20.72 -23.44 25.17
N ASN A 701 -21.48 -23.87 24.16
CA ASN A 701 -20.93 -24.58 23.01
C ASN A 701 -19.96 -23.66 22.24
N LEU A 702 -18.97 -24.27 21.59
CA LEU A 702 -18.09 -23.54 20.68
C LEU A 702 -18.88 -23.15 19.44
N ARG A 703 -18.96 -21.84 19.17
CA ARG A 703 -19.57 -21.27 17.96
C ARG A 703 -18.49 -20.55 17.18
N LEU A 704 -18.21 -20.99 15.97
CA LEU A 704 -17.23 -20.39 15.06
C LEU A 704 -17.96 -19.77 13.87
N HIS A 705 -17.69 -18.49 13.62
CA HIS A 705 -18.04 -17.83 12.37
C HIS A 705 -16.73 -17.60 11.60
N ILE A 706 -16.52 -18.37 10.54
CA ILE A 706 -15.26 -18.45 9.81
C ILE A 706 -15.46 -17.83 8.43
N TYR A 707 -14.56 -16.94 8.05
CA TYR A 707 -14.42 -16.41 6.72
C TYR A 707 -13.10 -16.92 6.13
N LEU A 708 -13.20 -17.70 5.06
CA LEU A 708 -12.07 -18.28 4.33
C LEU A 708 -11.93 -17.62 2.97
N ASP A 709 -10.91 -16.81 2.78
CA ASP A 709 -10.54 -16.22 1.47
C ASP A 709 -9.24 -16.86 0.97
N ARG A 710 -8.82 -16.51 -0.25
CA ARG A 710 -7.72 -17.16 -0.97
C ARG A 710 -6.42 -17.26 -0.19
N SER A 711 -6.10 -16.29 0.67
CA SER A 711 -5.01 -16.44 1.63
C SER A 711 -5.30 -15.93 3.04
N MET A 712 -6.58 -15.88 3.40
CA MET A 712 -7.04 -15.37 4.69
C MET A 712 -7.95 -16.39 5.36
N VAL A 713 -7.78 -16.55 6.67
CA VAL A 713 -8.74 -17.21 7.54
C VAL A 713 -8.99 -16.28 8.73
N GLU A 714 -10.22 -15.77 8.84
CA GLU A 714 -10.68 -15.02 10.00
C GLU A 714 -11.78 -15.80 10.71
N VAL A 715 -11.63 -15.97 12.04
CA VAL A 715 -12.55 -16.75 12.87
C VAL A 715 -13.05 -15.90 14.02
N TYR A 716 -14.37 -15.79 14.17
CA TYR A 716 -15.00 -15.10 15.30
C TYR A 716 -15.69 -16.12 16.17
N ALA A 717 -15.14 -16.32 17.37
CA ALA A 717 -15.57 -17.37 18.27
C ALA A 717 -16.49 -16.81 19.36
N ASN A 718 -17.74 -17.30 19.40
CA ASN A 718 -18.80 -16.93 20.34
C ASN A 718 -19.09 -15.41 20.41
N GLY A 719 -18.64 -14.63 19.42
CA GLY A 719 -18.68 -13.17 19.44
C GLY A 719 -17.82 -12.53 20.53
N LEU A 720 -16.75 -13.21 20.97
CA LEU A 720 -15.88 -12.82 22.08
C LEU A 720 -14.43 -12.52 21.70
N LYS A 721 -13.87 -13.29 20.76
CA LYS A 721 -12.50 -13.13 20.25
C LYS A 721 -12.50 -13.41 18.76
N SER A 722 -11.61 -12.74 18.04
CA SER A 722 -11.23 -13.13 16.69
C SER A 722 -9.92 -13.92 16.69
N LEU A 723 -9.67 -14.68 15.63
CA LEU A 723 -8.37 -15.23 15.28
C LEU A 723 -8.19 -15.00 13.78
N THR A 724 -7.21 -14.16 13.43
CA THR A 724 -6.85 -13.83 12.06
C THR A 724 -5.57 -14.54 11.66
N THR A 725 -5.54 -15.16 10.49
CA THR A 725 -4.30 -15.75 9.98
C THR A 725 -4.20 -15.78 8.47
N ARG A 726 -2.95 -15.86 7.98
CA ARG A 726 -2.62 -16.04 6.57
C ARG A 726 -2.43 -17.51 6.23
N VAL A 727 -2.89 -17.88 5.04
CA VAL A 727 -2.69 -19.22 4.49
C VAL A 727 -2.25 -19.13 3.03
N TYR A 728 -1.15 -19.80 2.66
CA TYR A 728 -0.60 -19.75 1.30
C TYR A 728 -0.38 -21.16 0.74
N PRO A 729 -1.44 -21.98 0.59
CA PRO A 729 -1.29 -23.34 0.08
C PRO A 729 -0.65 -23.34 -1.30
N SER A 730 0.33 -24.22 -1.49
CA SER A 730 1.06 -24.31 -2.76
C SER A 730 0.28 -25.09 -3.81
N ARG A 731 -0.64 -25.95 -3.36
CA ARG A 731 -1.47 -26.77 -4.24
C ARG A 731 -2.79 -26.08 -4.55
N THR A 732 -3.14 -26.07 -5.83
CA THR A 732 -4.40 -25.47 -6.30
C THR A 732 -5.63 -26.34 -5.99
N ASP A 733 -5.43 -27.62 -5.61
CA ASP A 733 -6.49 -28.54 -5.20
C ASP A 733 -6.74 -28.57 -3.68
N ALA A 734 -6.05 -27.73 -2.91
CA ALA A 734 -6.23 -27.55 -1.47
C ALA A 734 -7.50 -26.72 -1.16
N LEU A 735 -8.66 -27.32 -1.44
CA LEU A 735 -9.99 -26.68 -1.38
C LEU A 735 -10.95 -27.39 -0.41
N GLY A 736 -10.53 -28.50 0.19
CA GLY A 736 -11.37 -29.33 1.05
C GLY A 736 -11.57 -28.78 2.46
N LEU A 737 -12.60 -29.31 3.12
CA LEU A 737 -12.95 -29.07 4.51
C LEU A 737 -13.11 -30.40 5.27
N GLU A 738 -12.71 -30.43 6.54
CA GLU A 738 -12.91 -31.60 7.41
C GLU A 738 -13.22 -31.14 8.85
N ILE A 739 -14.35 -31.54 9.42
CA ILE A 739 -14.57 -31.38 10.86
C ILE A 739 -13.69 -32.36 11.62
N TRP A 740 -12.99 -31.87 12.62
CA TRP A 740 -11.99 -32.63 13.35
C TRP A 740 -12.28 -32.64 14.86
N GLY A 741 -11.92 -33.73 15.52
CA GLY A 741 -11.90 -33.85 16.97
C GLY A 741 -11.12 -35.07 17.44
N ASP A 742 -10.47 -34.97 18.60
CA ASP A 742 -9.66 -36.03 19.21
C ASP A 742 -10.51 -37.11 19.93
N GLY A 743 -11.83 -36.93 19.95
CA GLY A 743 -12.82 -37.84 20.51
C GLY A 743 -14.19 -37.66 19.86
N ALA A 744 -15.23 -38.23 20.46
CA ALA A 744 -16.59 -38.04 19.95
C ALA A 744 -17.06 -36.60 20.19
N ALA A 745 -17.56 -35.93 19.15
CA ALA A 745 -18.22 -34.64 19.22
C ALA A 745 -19.44 -34.61 18.28
N LEU A 746 -20.31 -33.64 18.51
CA LEU A 746 -21.52 -33.43 17.71
C LEU A 746 -21.42 -32.08 17.00
N VAL A 747 -21.63 -32.09 15.69
CA VAL A 747 -21.93 -30.88 14.91
C VAL A 747 -23.37 -30.52 15.18
N LYS A 748 -23.58 -29.53 16.06
CA LYS A 748 -24.92 -29.08 16.43
C LYS A 748 -25.59 -28.38 15.25
N SER A 749 -24.85 -27.50 14.60
CA SER A 749 -25.25 -26.87 13.34
C SER A 749 -24.01 -26.53 12.50
N MET A 750 -24.16 -26.59 11.18
CA MET A 750 -23.16 -26.07 10.25
C MET A 750 -23.86 -25.54 8.99
N GLU A 751 -23.54 -24.31 8.60
CA GLU A 751 -23.95 -23.70 7.34
C GLU A 751 -22.72 -23.20 6.58
N ILE A 752 -22.71 -23.37 5.26
CA ILE A 752 -21.60 -22.95 4.39
C ILE A 752 -22.16 -22.25 3.16
N TRP A 753 -21.59 -21.10 2.81
CA TRP A 753 -21.88 -20.36 1.59
C TRP A 753 -20.61 -20.13 0.79
N ASP A 754 -20.73 -20.13 -0.54
CA ASP A 754 -19.75 -19.46 -1.39
C ASP A 754 -19.77 -17.97 -1.10
N MET A 755 -18.62 -17.31 -1.20
CA MET A 755 -18.52 -15.85 -1.12
C MET A 755 -18.13 -15.25 -2.47
N GLN A 756 -18.76 -14.12 -2.80
CA GLN A 756 -18.44 -13.34 -3.99
C GLN A 756 -17.28 -12.37 -3.71
N SER A 757 -16.59 -11.97 -4.77
CA SER A 757 -15.57 -10.92 -4.71
C SER A 757 -16.21 -9.55 -4.45
N ILE A 758 -15.49 -8.66 -3.77
CA ILE A 758 -15.92 -7.27 -3.53
C ILE A 758 -15.58 -6.31 -4.68
N TRP A 759 -14.87 -6.81 -5.70
CA TRP A 759 -14.30 -6.03 -6.81
C TRP A 759 -15.11 -6.12 -8.11
#